data_AF-A0A1C5FV87-F1
#
_entry.id   AF-A0A1C5FV87-F1
#
_cell.length_a   1.000
_cell.length_b   1.000
_cell.length_c   1.000
_cell.angle_alpha   90.00
_cell.angle_beta   90.00
_cell.angle_gamma   90.00
#
_symmetry.space_group_name_H-M   'P 1'
#
loop_
_entity.id
_entity.type
_entity.pdbx_description
1 polymer ?
#
loop_
_entity_poly.entity_id
_entity_poly.type
_entity_poly.pdbx_seq_one_letter_code
_entity_poly.pdbx_strand_id
1 'polypeptide(L)'
;AGPGLSPADVGWSLVTTRSAFDHRAVVIGQEPDELRAGLAALAAGAPHPAVVGPEVSRTGAAAAPAGGAVFVFGGEGGHPPGTGAELYGRFPVFATAMDEVGELLGVKGERDASSRAGLFALHIALARLLASVGVRPDAVVGRGVGEIAAAHFAGALDLADACRLVAADTDPDTVEYERPALPSLDEAGAVWELGPQAMLPSAPAALVLSPFRGEGSEVRELLRGLARMHTMGATVDWAALFDGDPAPRTVALPTYAFQRQRYWLENEAPADAVPTVETWADAEFWDAVAGTDTAALTRALEVPAERREALAELLPALATWRRQREWRYRIVWKPLPDPPAPRLTGTWLVVTSGDEEDTTVAAVVTALRGHGAETVVCALDTTVPDGEARARRMSEAVAGRPVAGVLSLLALDGGGTPDDDGRGPALAPTVELFETLRRAGVEAPVWPATRGGVSVDPGDPMSRPEQARFWGLGGALAMEQPHRWGGLVDLPERLDDRAGRRLAAVLTGAYGEVEVAVRGHGRFARRLVRDVPMAPTAPARRLRGTVLITGAATALAAHTARWAAGDGAEHLLLIDTAPPAADLVAELSASGVRVSVATVDVADAEALAAAVAGIPAEFPLTAVLHLTAPLAAEAGQLEMARIEREWAATVAGAVNLCALGSDHELSALVLGCSVVGVLPSPGLGNQAPAHAYLSALAQECRARGVPATSVCWGSIDDPDTAVGAAKQLRTNGMPALPQRSAAALLRQAVMADTASVVIADIDWTWMAAHAPELGTRRLFEDLSGPTATPHTHRGR
;
A
#
# COMPACT_ATOMS: atom_id res chain seq x y z
N ALA A 1 -13.37 -15.30 15.20
CA ALA A 1 -13.03 -16.74 15.27
C ALA A 1 -14.33 -17.54 15.46
N GLY A 2 -14.50 -18.68 14.79
CA GLY A 2 -15.73 -19.50 14.88
C GLY A 2 -15.96 -20.10 16.27
N PRO A 3 -17.17 -20.59 16.58
CA PRO A 3 -17.46 -21.27 17.85
C PRO A 3 -16.59 -22.53 18.00
N GLY A 4 -15.94 -22.69 19.17
CA GLY A 4 -15.14 -23.88 19.51
C GLY A 4 -13.61 -23.74 19.43
N LEU A 5 -13.07 -22.55 19.17
CA LEU A 5 -11.62 -22.31 19.20
C LEU A 5 -11.13 -21.90 20.60
N SER A 6 -10.04 -22.51 21.05
CA SER A 6 -9.39 -22.16 22.33
C SER A 6 -8.72 -20.78 22.23
N PRO A 7 -8.87 -19.90 23.25
CA PRO A 7 -8.10 -18.66 23.34
C PRO A 7 -6.59 -18.84 23.21
N ALA A 8 -6.05 -19.96 23.72
CA ALA A 8 -4.63 -20.28 23.61
C ALA A 8 -4.21 -20.57 22.16
N ASP A 9 -5.00 -21.35 21.41
CA ASP A 9 -4.76 -21.62 19.99
C ASP A 9 -4.81 -20.32 19.15
N VAL A 10 -5.76 -19.43 19.46
CA VAL A 10 -5.90 -18.13 18.81
C VAL A 10 -4.69 -17.23 19.13
N GLY A 11 -4.31 -17.12 20.40
CA GLY A 11 -3.15 -16.35 20.84
C GLY A 11 -1.85 -16.83 20.21
N TRP A 12 -1.61 -18.15 20.24
CA TRP A 12 -0.46 -18.79 19.60
C TRP A 12 -0.40 -18.51 18.09
N SER A 13 -1.54 -18.65 17.41
CA SER A 13 -1.62 -18.38 15.98
C SER A 13 -1.37 -16.89 15.67
N LEU A 14 -1.84 -15.97 16.53
CA LEU A 14 -1.58 -14.55 16.36
C LEU A 14 -0.08 -14.23 16.48
N VAL A 15 0.61 -14.76 17.50
CA VAL A 15 2.02 -14.43 17.74
C VAL A 15 2.99 -15.12 16.77
N THR A 16 2.64 -16.30 16.24
CA THR A 16 3.53 -17.07 15.35
C THR A 16 3.27 -16.86 13.86
N THR A 17 2.08 -16.41 13.47
CA THR A 17 1.69 -16.30 12.04
C THR A 17 1.44 -14.87 11.56
N ARG A 18 1.35 -13.88 12.46
CA ARG A 18 1.08 -12.47 12.10
C ARG A 18 2.30 -11.60 12.32
N SER A 19 2.48 -10.61 11.44
CA SER A 19 3.49 -9.57 11.61
C SER A 19 3.09 -8.63 12.76
N ALA A 20 4.05 -8.26 13.60
CA ALA A 20 3.89 -7.17 14.56
C ALA A 20 4.05 -5.83 13.83
N PHE A 21 3.15 -4.87 14.11
CA PHE A 21 3.18 -3.50 13.56
C PHE A 21 3.71 -2.51 14.61
N ASP A 22 3.91 -1.25 14.22
CA ASP A 22 4.40 -0.19 15.12
C ASP A 22 3.35 0.25 16.15
N HIS A 23 2.07 0.17 15.78
CA HIS A 23 0.95 0.33 16.70
C HIS A 23 0.52 -1.01 17.25
N ARG A 24 0.59 -1.14 18.56
CA ARG A 24 0.32 -2.39 19.24
C ARG A 24 -0.69 -2.14 20.35
N ALA A 25 -1.65 -3.04 20.47
CA ALA A 25 -2.55 -3.14 21.59
C ALA A 25 -2.63 -4.60 21.99
N VAL A 26 -2.76 -4.86 23.29
CA VAL A 26 -2.85 -6.21 23.85
C VAL A 26 -4.15 -6.29 24.64
N VAL A 27 -4.92 -7.35 24.41
CA VAL A 27 -6.11 -7.68 25.21
C VAL A 27 -5.77 -8.91 26.05
N ILE A 28 -5.87 -8.76 27.37
CA ILE A 28 -5.53 -9.80 28.36
C ILE A 28 -6.83 -10.38 28.91
N GLY A 29 -7.09 -11.66 28.65
CA GLY A 29 -8.26 -12.35 29.17
C GLY A 29 -8.13 -13.87 29.12
N GLN A 30 -8.92 -14.57 29.91
CA GLN A 30 -8.92 -16.03 29.98
C GLN A 30 -10.06 -16.64 29.17
N GLU A 31 -11.22 -15.97 29.18
CA GLU A 31 -12.43 -16.47 28.53
C GLU A 31 -12.74 -15.70 27.22
N PRO A 32 -13.37 -16.36 26.22
CA PRO A 32 -13.73 -15.71 24.96
C PRO A 32 -14.56 -14.44 25.11
N ASP A 33 -15.44 -14.38 26.12
CA ASP A 33 -16.31 -13.22 26.33
C ASP A 33 -15.56 -12.02 26.92
N GLU A 34 -14.60 -12.25 27.81
CA GLU A 34 -13.69 -11.22 28.34
C GLU A 34 -12.83 -10.63 27.20
N LEU A 35 -12.30 -11.49 26.32
CA LEU A 35 -11.53 -11.08 25.15
C LEU A 35 -12.38 -10.30 24.14
N ARG A 36 -13.63 -10.73 23.89
CA ARG A 36 -14.56 -10.01 23.00
C ARG A 36 -14.93 -8.64 23.55
N ALA A 37 -15.20 -8.54 24.85
CA ALA A 37 -15.51 -7.27 25.51
C ALA A 37 -14.33 -6.30 25.40
N GLY A 38 -13.10 -6.77 25.65
CA GLY A 38 -11.89 -5.97 25.48
C GLY A 38 -11.66 -5.53 24.03
N LEU A 39 -11.86 -6.42 23.06
CA LEU A 39 -11.74 -6.09 21.64
C LEU A 39 -12.82 -5.08 21.18
N ALA A 40 -14.05 -5.20 21.68
CA ALA A 40 -15.12 -4.25 21.38
C ALA A 40 -14.81 -2.86 21.96
N ALA A 41 -14.31 -2.80 23.19
CA ALA A 41 -13.89 -1.53 23.81
C ALA A 41 -12.72 -0.89 23.07
N LEU A 42 -11.71 -1.69 22.68
CA LEU A 42 -10.59 -1.22 21.86
C LEU A 42 -11.06 -0.65 20.52
N ALA A 43 -12.00 -1.34 19.85
CA ALA A 43 -12.56 -0.87 18.58
C ALA A 43 -13.38 0.43 18.73
N ALA A 44 -14.04 0.62 19.87
CA ALA A 44 -14.81 1.82 20.19
C ALA A 44 -13.95 2.97 20.76
N GLY A 45 -12.65 2.77 20.98
CA GLY A 45 -11.77 3.74 21.65
C GLY A 45 -12.15 3.99 23.12
N ALA A 46 -12.84 3.06 23.77
CA ALA A 46 -13.28 3.15 25.16
C ALA A 46 -12.26 2.47 26.10
N PRO A 47 -12.06 2.99 27.34
CA PRO A 47 -11.19 2.36 28.31
C PRO A 47 -11.78 1.02 28.77
N HIS A 48 -10.92 0.01 28.93
CA HIS A 48 -11.31 -1.30 29.43
C HIS A 48 -10.15 -1.97 30.19
N PRO A 49 -10.39 -2.58 31.37
CA PRO A 49 -9.32 -3.08 32.26
C PRO A 49 -8.46 -4.21 31.65
N ALA A 50 -9.02 -4.93 30.68
CA ALA A 50 -8.33 -5.98 29.92
C ALA A 50 -7.49 -5.44 28.75
N VAL A 51 -7.61 -4.16 28.38
CA VAL A 51 -6.95 -3.58 27.21
C VAL A 51 -5.73 -2.79 27.65
N VAL A 52 -4.58 -3.13 27.08
CA VAL A 52 -3.34 -2.36 27.18
C VAL A 52 -3.07 -1.78 25.80
N GLY A 53 -3.34 -0.48 25.63
CA GLY A 53 -3.44 0.26 24.36
C GLY A 53 -3.80 1.73 24.64
N PRO A 54 -3.89 2.64 23.66
CA PRO A 54 -3.37 4.00 23.77
C PRO A 54 -4.18 4.91 24.71
N GLU A 55 -3.81 4.90 25.99
CA GLU A 55 -3.94 6.07 26.87
C GLU A 55 -2.68 6.98 26.82
N VAL A 56 -1.70 6.66 25.97
CA VAL A 56 -0.48 7.48 25.78
C VAL A 56 -0.57 8.29 24.48
N SER A 57 -0.98 9.54 24.66
CA SER A 57 -0.73 10.74 23.85
C SER A 57 -1.15 10.79 22.37
N ARG A 58 -2.19 11.60 22.14
CA ARG A 58 -2.56 12.29 20.89
C ARG A 58 -1.47 13.25 20.34
N THR A 59 -0.18 13.09 20.69
CA THR A 59 0.92 14.02 20.35
C THR A 59 2.01 13.44 19.44
N GLY A 60 1.76 12.30 18.78
CA GLY A 60 2.68 11.75 17.78
C GLY A 60 3.74 10.84 18.36
N ALA A 61 3.97 9.73 17.65
CA ALA A 61 4.89 8.62 17.91
C ALA A 61 4.79 7.99 19.32
N ALA A 62 4.56 6.67 19.37
CA ALA A 62 5.06 5.90 20.50
C ALA A 62 6.59 5.96 20.41
N ALA A 63 7.18 6.94 21.08
CA ALA A 63 8.62 6.95 21.27
C ALA A 63 8.94 5.64 21.99
N ALA A 64 9.77 4.80 21.37
CA ALA A 64 10.51 3.81 22.14
C ALA A 64 11.07 4.56 23.35
N PRO A 65 10.88 4.08 24.58
CA PRO A 65 11.44 4.77 25.73
C PRO A 65 12.92 4.98 25.43
N ALA A 66 13.37 6.24 25.45
CA ALA A 66 14.71 6.62 25.00
C ALA A 66 15.83 6.07 25.92
N GLY A 67 15.47 5.24 26.89
CA GLY A 67 16.34 4.61 27.88
C GLY A 67 16.15 3.11 27.95
N GLY A 68 17.17 2.43 28.49
CA GLY A 68 17.16 0.98 28.72
C GLY A 68 16.19 0.52 29.80
N ALA A 69 16.02 -0.81 29.91
CA ALA A 69 15.27 -1.44 30.99
C ALA A 69 16.14 -1.56 32.25
N VAL A 70 15.63 -1.12 33.39
CA VAL A 70 16.33 -1.23 34.68
C VAL A 70 15.61 -2.25 35.56
N PHE A 71 16.32 -3.24 36.08
CA PHE A 71 15.77 -4.18 37.06
C PHE A 71 16.11 -3.70 38.47
N VAL A 72 15.08 -3.53 39.30
CA VAL A 72 15.21 -3.11 40.69
C VAL A 72 14.83 -4.29 41.58
N PHE A 73 15.81 -4.84 42.27
CA PHE A 73 15.66 -5.94 43.21
C PHE A 73 15.41 -5.40 44.62
N GLY A 74 14.27 -5.81 45.19
CA GLY A 74 13.80 -5.36 46.50
C GLY A 74 14.72 -5.73 47.68
N GLY A 75 14.60 -5.00 48.78
CA GLY A 75 15.23 -5.34 50.07
C GLY A 75 14.20 -5.37 51.20
N GLU A 76 14.22 -6.48 51.96
CA GLU A 76 13.51 -6.81 53.22
C GLU A 76 12.14 -6.14 53.52
N GLY A 77 11.08 -6.96 53.54
CA GLY A 77 9.72 -6.58 53.94
C GLY A 77 8.79 -7.80 54.07
N GLY A 78 7.76 -7.70 54.92
CA GLY A 78 6.77 -8.75 55.16
C GLY A 78 5.78 -8.88 54.00
N HIS A 79 5.94 -9.92 53.19
CA HIS A 79 5.08 -10.21 52.06
C HIS A 79 4.01 -11.24 52.45
N PRO A 80 2.85 -11.25 51.78
CA PRO A 80 1.84 -12.27 52.01
C PRO A 80 2.42 -13.67 51.74
N PRO A 81 2.15 -14.68 52.59
CA PRO A 81 2.53 -16.06 52.32
C PRO A 81 2.01 -16.49 50.94
N GLY A 82 2.87 -17.11 50.14
CA GLY A 82 2.52 -17.58 48.80
C GLY A 82 2.80 -16.59 47.65
N THR A 83 3.49 -15.49 47.92
CA THR A 83 3.96 -14.58 46.86
C THR A 83 4.87 -15.32 45.88
N GLY A 84 4.56 -15.25 44.59
CA GLY A 84 5.24 -15.98 43.51
C GLY A 84 4.67 -17.39 43.25
N ALA A 85 3.70 -17.87 44.03
CA ALA A 85 3.14 -19.21 43.86
C ALA A 85 2.32 -19.35 42.56
N GLU A 86 1.66 -18.28 42.11
CA GLU A 86 0.91 -18.29 40.85
C GLU A 86 1.88 -18.38 39.66
N LEU A 87 2.97 -17.61 39.72
CA LEU A 87 4.05 -17.66 38.73
C LEU A 87 4.74 -19.03 38.70
N TYR A 88 5.00 -19.62 39.87
CA TYR A 88 5.56 -20.98 40.00
C TYR A 88 4.64 -22.03 39.37
N GLY A 89 3.33 -21.95 39.62
CA GLY A 89 2.36 -22.87 39.03
C GLY A 89 2.22 -22.70 37.51
N ARG A 90 2.45 -21.50 36.98
CA ARG A 90 2.19 -21.17 35.57
C ARG A 90 3.39 -21.30 34.64
N PHE A 91 4.60 -20.97 35.11
CA PHE A 91 5.79 -20.81 34.26
C PHE A 91 6.91 -21.79 34.63
N PRO A 92 7.20 -22.81 33.80
CA PRO A 92 8.24 -23.79 34.07
C PRO A 92 9.63 -23.17 34.30
N VAL A 93 10.01 -22.15 33.53
CA VAL A 93 11.30 -21.44 33.69
C VAL A 93 11.43 -20.82 35.09
N PHE A 94 10.35 -20.23 35.60
CA PHE A 94 10.30 -19.66 36.93
C PHE A 94 10.40 -20.75 38.00
N ALA A 95 9.66 -21.84 37.85
CA ALA A 95 9.69 -22.97 38.77
C ALA A 95 11.08 -23.61 38.85
N THR A 96 11.72 -23.86 37.70
CA THR A 96 13.09 -24.40 37.63
C THR A 96 14.09 -23.47 38.31
N ALA A 97 13.99 -22.16 38.10
CA ALA A 97 14.87 -21.19 38.74
C ALA A 97 14.68 -21.13 40.27
N MET A 98 13.43 -21.16 40.73
CA MET A 98 13.11 -21.23 42.16
C MET A 98 13.67 -22.49 42.81
N ASP A 99 13.49 -23.65 42.15
CA ASP A 99 13.96 -24.93 42.66
C ASP A 99 15.50 -24.98 42.68
N GLU A 100 16.18 -24.58 41.60
CA GLU A 100 17.66 -24.53 41.52
C GLU A 100 18.27 -23.68 42.64
N VAL A 101 17.74 -22.46 42.85
CA VAL A 101 18.24 -21.57 43.91
C VAL A 101 17.91 -22.13 45.29
N GLY A 102 16.72 -22.72 45.48
CA GLY A 102 16.35 -23.38 46.73
C GLY A 102 17.25 -24.58 47.06
N GLU A 103 17.70 -25.34 46.05
CA GLU A 103 18.69 -26.41 46.23
C GLU A 103 20.06 -25.86 46.65
N LEU A 104 20.54 -24.79 45.99
CA LEU A 104 21.82 -24.17 46.32
C LEU A 104 21.85 -23.53 47.70
N LEU A 105 20.71 -23.01 48.17
CA LEU A 105 20.56 -22.40 49.49
C LEU A 105 20.27 -23.42 50.60
N GLY A 106 20.03 -24.70 50.25
CA GLY A 106 19.69 -25.74 51.23
C GLY A 106 18.29 -25.62 51.83
N VAL A 107 17.42 -24.78 51.26
CA VAL A 107 16.05 -24.50 51.73
C VAL A 107 15.01 -25.24 50.87
N LYS A 108 15.29 -26.50 50.54
CA LYS A 108 14.49 -27.31 49.61
C LYS A 108 12.99 -27.28 49.97
N GLY A 109 12.18 -26.69 49.08
CA GLY A 109 10.73 -26.58 49.26
C GLY A 109 10.25 -25.32 49.98
N GLU A 110 11.15 -24.44 50.45
CA GLU A 110 10.80 -23.12 50.96
C GLU A 110 10.51 -22.18 49.78
N ARG A 111 9.23 -22.01 49.48
CA ARG A 111 8.72 -21.19 48.37
C ARG A 111 8.23 -19.82 48.84
N ASP A 112 8.49 -19.50 50.10
CA ASP A 112 7.95 -18.32 50.74
C ASP A 112 8.92 -17.15 50.61
N ALA A 113 8.54 -16.13 49.84
CA ALA A 113 9.28 -14.89 49.71
C ALA A 113 9.30 -14.04 51.00
N SER A 114 8.71 -14.53 52.10
CA SER A 114 8.83 -13.95 53.43
C SER A 114 10.21 -14.15 54.06
N SER A 115 10.98 -15.15 53.62
CA SER A 115 12.36 -15.36 54.07
C SER A 115 13.37 -14.70 53.12
N ARG A 116 14.53 -14.33 53.67
CA ARG A 116 15.65 -13.75 52.89
C ARG A 116 16.05 -14.65 51.71
N ALA A 117 16.13 -15.96 51.98
CA ALA A 117 16.44 -16.98 50.98
C ALA A 117 15.35 -17.09 49.90
N GLY A 118 14.07 -17.13 50.31
CA GLY A 118 12.94 -17.18 49.38
C GLY A 118 12.81 -15.92 48.52
N LEU A 119 13.07 -14.74 49.09
CA LEU A 119 13.07 -13.47 48.35
C LEU A 119 14.20 -13.40 47.31
N PHE A 120 15.39 -13.90 47.66
CA PHE A 120 16.49 -14.04 46.69
C PHE A 120 16.13 -15.00 45.56
N ALA A 121 15.57 -16.17 45.87
CA ALA A 121 15.10 -17.12 44.85
C ALA A 121 14.05 -16.47 43.92
N LEU A 122 13.10 -15.71 44.50
CA LEU A 122 12.08 -14.97 43.75
C LEU A 122 12.71 -13.97 42.76
N HIS A 123 13.71 -13.20 43.19
CA HIS A 123 14.43 -12.25 42.34
C HIS A 123 15.07 -12.94 41.13
N ILE A 124 15.80 -14.04 41.36
CA ILE A 124 16.45 -14.80 40.29
C ILE A 124 15.41 -15.38 39.32
N ALA A 125 14.32 -15.94 39.86
CA ALA A 125 13.26 -16.56 39.06
C ALA A 125 12.51 -15.53 38.19
N LEU A 126 12.18 -14.36 38.73
CA LEU A 126 11.55 -13.27 37.98
C LEU A 126 12.45 -12.75 36.86
N ALA A 127 13.72 -12.49 37.15
CA ALA A 127 14.66 -11.99 36.16
C ALA A 127 14.92 -13.02 35.04
N ARG A 128 14.99 -14.32 35.37
CA ARG A 128 15.09 -15.39 34.36
C ARG A 128 13.81 -15.52 33.53
N LEU A 129 12.63 -15.35 34.13
CA LEU A 129 11.35 -15.35 33.40
C LEU A 129 11.25 -14.15 32.43
N LEU A 130 11.69 -12.97 32.84
CA LEU A 130 11.78 -11.80 31.95
C LEU A 130 12.78 -12.05 30.81
N ALA A 131 13.94 -12.63 31.13
CA ALA A 131 14.95 -12.96 30.14
C ALA A 131 14.46 -14.02 29.12
N SER A 132 13.62 -14.97 29.53
CA SER A 132 13.08 -16.00 28.63
C SER A 132 12.11 -15.43 27.60
N VAL A 133 11.50 -14.27 27.86
CA VAL A 133 10.67 -13.52 26.88
C VAL A 133 11.43 -12.37 26.21
N GLY A 134 12.76 -12.35 26.31
CA GLY A 134 13.62 -11.38 25.64
C GLY A 134 13.80 -10.04 26.36
N VAL A 135 13.26 -9.87 27.57
CA VAL A 135 13.45 -8.66 28.38
C VAL A 135 14.76 -8.79 29.18
N ARG A 136 15.76 -7.97 28.84
CA ARG A 136 17.05 -7.93 29.53
C ARG A 136 17.28 -6.56 30.17
N PRO A 137 17.91 -6.49 31.34
CA PRO A 137 18.26 -5.22 31.95
C PRO A 137 19.49 -4.61 31.26
N ASP A 138 19.43 -3.31 31.00
CA ASP A 138 20.60 -2.46 30.69
C ASP A 138 21.32 -2.03 31.97
N ALA A 139 20.58 -2.01 33.09
CA ALA A 139 21.12 -1.79 34.42
C ALA A 139 20.35 -2.54 35.49
N VAL A 140 21.01 -2.80 36.61
CA VAL A 140 20.44 -3.47 37.77
C VAL A 140 20.70 -2.65 39.02
N VAL A 141 19.71 -2.61 39.91
CA VAL A 141 19.75 -1.92 41.20
C VAL A 141 19.25 -2.90 42.25
N GLY A 142 19.91 -2.97 43.40
CA GLY A 142 19.47 -3.81 44.50
C GLY A 142 19.49 -3.07 45.82
N ARG A 143 18.71 -3.54 46.78
CA ARG A 143 18.83 -3.14 48.19
C ARG A 143 18.82 -4.38 49.10
N GLY A 144 19.70 -4.42 50.11
CA GLY A 144 19.75 -5.57 51.03
C GLY A 144 20.01 -6.88 50.27
N VAL A 145 19.17 -7.90 50.46
CA VAL A 145 19.33 -9.17 49.69
C VAL A 145 19.23 -8.98 48.17
N GLY A 146 18.54 -7.93 47.71
CA GLY A 146 18.48 -7.55 46.30
C GLY A 146 19.82 -7.09 45.73
N GLU A 147 20.76 -6.59 46.55
CA GLU A 147 22.11 -6.21 46.10
C GLU A 147 22.91 -7.41 45.64
N ILE A 148 22.72 -8.55 46.31
CA ILE A 148 23.36 -9.81 45.94
C ILE A 148 22.81 -10.31 44.60
N ALA A 149 21.49 -10.17 44.38
CA ALA A 149 20.86 -10.51 43.10
C ALA A 149 21.32 -9.57 41.98
N ALA A 150 21.41 -8.26 42.24
CA ALA A 150 21.92 -7.28 41.29
C ALA A 150 23.39 -7.57 40.92
N ALA A 151 24.24 -7.88 41.90
CA ALA A 151 25.63 -8.27 41.68
C ALA A 151 25.76 -9.52 40.80
N HIS A 152 24.88 -10.51 41.00
CA HIS A 152 24.82 -11.68 40.13
C HIS A 152 24.50 -11.32 38.68
N PHE A 153 23.44 -10.53 38.45
CA PHE A 153 23.05 -10.14 37.09
C PHE A 153 24.00 -9.15 36.41
N ALA A 154 24.74 -8.37 37.20
CA ALA A 154 25.85 -7.55 36.69
C ALA A 154 27.10 -8.38 36.34
N GLY A 155 27.14 -9.67 36.69
CA GLY A 155 28.26 -10.57 36.46
C GLY A 155 29.39 -10.47 37.50
N ALA A 156 29.18 -9.72 38.59
CA ALA A 156 30.16 -9.59 39.68
C ALA A 156 30.21 -10.84 40.57
N LEU A 157 29.12 -11.62 40.61
CA LEU A 157 29.02 -12.88 41.34
C LEU A 157 28.42 -13.97 40.45
N ASP A 158 28.97 -15.18 40.51
CA ASP A 158 28.25 -16.34 39.99
C ASP A 158 27.08 -16.71 40.93
N LEU A 159 26.15 -17.55 40.46
CA LEU A 159 24.95 -17.89 41.24
C LEU A 159 25.30 -18.65 42.52
N ALA A 160 26.32 -19.50 42.49
CA ALA A 160 26.71 -20.29 43.66
C ALA A 160 27.30 -19.41 44.76
N ASP A 161 28.13 -18.43 44.40
CA ASP A 161 28.68 -17.41 45.28
C ASP A 161 27.61 -16.52 45.87
N ALA A 162 26.68 -16.05 45.04
CA ALA A 162 25.53 -15.28 45.49
C ALA A 162 24.69 -16.06 46.52
N CYS A 163 24.40 -17.34 46.26
CA CYS A 163 23.70 -18.21 47.20
C CYS A 163 24.49 -18.39 48.52
N ARG A 164 25.82 -18.53 48.46
CA ARG A 164 26.65 -18.64 49.68
C ARG A 164 26.55 -17.39 50.57
N LEU A 165 26.57 -16.19 49.97
CA LEU A 165 26.42 -14.93 50.71
C LEU A 165 25.04 -14.79 51.37
N VAL A 166 23.99 -15.22 50.67
CA VAL A 166 22.62 -15.23 51.22
C VAL A 166 22.51 -16.22 52.37
N ALA A 167 23.04 -17.44 52.22
CA ALA A 167 22.99 -18.48 53.24
C ALA A 167 23.83 -18.14 54.50
N ALA A 168 24.89 -17.37 54.34
CA ALA A 168 25.74 -16.90 55.44
C ALA A 168 25.15 -15.68 56.19
N ASP A 169 23.96 -15.22 55.82
CA ASP A 169 23.31 -14.01 56.34
C ASP A 169 24.24 -12.79 56.33
N THR A 170 25.10 -12.73 55.30
CA THR A 170 26.16 -11.73 55.22
C THR A 170 25.55 -10.39 54.85
N ASP A 171 25.92 -9.34 55.58
CA ASP A 171 25.56 -7.97 55.22
C ASP A 171 26.30 -7.60 53.92
N PRO A 172 25.58 -7.34 52.81
CA PRO A 172 26.20 -7.01 51.53
C PRO A 172 27.10 -5.77 51.61
N ASP A 173 26.87 -4.86 52.58
CA ASP A 173 27.72 -3.69 52.78
C ASP A 173 29.12 -4.03 53.32
N THR A 174 29.30 -5.23 53.87
CA THR A 174 30.55 -5.67 54.51
C THR A 174 31.46 -6.49 53.60
N VAL A 175 31.03 -6.79 52.36
CA VAL A 175 31.78 -7.61 51.40
C VAL A 175 32.37 -6.73 50.29
N GLU A 176 33.67 -6.83 50.04
CA GLU A 176 34.33 -6.15 48.91
C GLU A 176 34.07 -6.93 47.61
N TYR A 177 33.16 -6.42 46.79
CA TYR A 177 33.00 -6.78 45.39
C TYR A 177 32.74 -5.52 44.56
N GLU A 178 33.03 -5.57 43.26
CA GLU A 178 32.86 -4.42 42.36
C GLU A 178 31.37 -4.07 42.27
N ARG A 179 30.97 -2.98 42.95
CA ARG A 179 29.57 -2.53 42.96
C ARG A 179 29.28 -1.80 41.64
N PRO A 180 28.28 -2.25 40.86
CA PRO A 180 27.90 -1.54 39.65
C PRO A 180 27.46 -0.11 40.00
N ALA A 181 27.96 0.88 39.27
CA ALA A 181 27.51 2.26 39.42
C ALA A 181 26.01 2.33 39.13
N LEU A 182 25.23 2.87 40.07
CA LEU A 182 23.79 3.10 39.89
C LEU A 182 23.61 4.13 38.76
N PRO A 183 22.99 3.79 37.62
CA PRO A 183 22.67 4.78 36.61
C PRO A 183 21.62 5.75 37.16
N SER A 184 21.60 6.96 36.59
CA SER A 184 20.52 7.90 36.84
C SER A 184 19.19 7.27 36.38
N LEU A 185 18.27 7.01 37.31
CA LEU A 185 16.93 6.49 37.01
C LEU A 185 16.10 7.47 36.16
N ASP A 186 16.52 8.74 36.07
CA ASP A 186 15.88 9.77 35.25
C ASP A 186 16.03 9.49 33.74
N GLU A 187 17.00 8.66 33.36
CA GLU A 187 17.23 8.21 31.98
C GLU A 187 16.63 6.82 31.70
N ALA A 188 16.01 6.17 32.70
CA ALA A 188 15.46 4.84 32.54
C ALA A 188 14.17 4.85 31.71
N GLY A 189 14.13 3.97 30.70
CA GLY A 189 12.99 3.84 29.81
C GLY A 189 11.83 3.04 30.43
N ALA A 190 12.18 1.99 31.16
CA ALA A 190 11.26 1.18 31.95
C ALA A 190 11.97 0.63 33.18
N VAL A 191 11.28 0.61 34.32
CA VAL A 191 11.78 0.05 35.58
C VAL A 191 10.95 -1.17 35.95
N TRP A 192 11.59 -2.33 36.06
CA TRP A 192 10.97 -3.55 36.59
C TRP A 192 11.31 -3.70 38.07
N GLU A 193 10.31 -3.51 38.93
CA GLU A 193 10.42 -3.83 40.35
C GLU A 193 10.24 -5.33 40.55
N LEU A 194 11.37 -6.02 40.73
CA LEU A 194 11.46 -7.45 40.98
C LEU A 194 11.43 -7.65 42.49
N GLY A 195 10.23 -7.60 43.05
CA GLY A 195 10.00 -7.72 44.49
C GLY A 195 8.61 -7.20 44.84
N PRO A 196 7.98 -7.68 45.93
CA PRO A 196 6.61 -7.30 46.25
C PRO A 196 6.51 -5.94 46.94
N GLN A 197 7.65 -5.42 47.43
CA GLN A 197 7.76 -4.08 48.01
C GLN A 197 8.24 -3.08 46.98
N ALA A 198 7.51 -1.98 46.84
CA ALA A 198 7.95 -0.84 46.04
C ALA A 198 9.19 -0.20 46.68
N MET A 199 10.30 -0.17 45.94
CA MET A 199 11.59 0.34 46.43
C MET A 199 11.72 1.87 46.29
N LEU A 200 11.01 2.47 45.35
CA LEU A 200 11.22 3.86 44.94
C LEU A 200 9.98 4.74 45.21
N PRO A 201 10.13 5.91 45.84
CA PRO A 201 9.11 6.95 45.77
C PRO A 201 9.05 7.43 44.32
N SER A 202 7.98 7.05 43.60
CA SER A 202 7.67 7.41 42.20
C SER A 202 8.77 8.21 41.47
N ALA A 203 9.83 7.52 41.05
CA ALA A 203 10.87 8.12 40.21
C ALA A 203 10.21 8.62 38.90
N PRO A 204 10.75 9.65 38.24
CA PRO A 204 10.21 10.16 36.98
C PRO A 204 10.50 9.23 35.78
N ALA A 205 10.66 7.92 36.00
CA ALA A 205 10.77 6.95 34.93
C ALA A 205 9.47 6.92 34.12
N ALA A 206 9.60 6.82 32.80
CA ALA A 206 8.44 6.82 31.89
C ALA A 206 7.48 5.65 32.16
N LEU A 207 7.97 4.53 32.73
CA LEU A 207 7.17 3.35 33.02
C LEU A 207 7.73 2.55 34.22
N VAL A 208 6.89 2.28 35.23
CA VAL A 208 7.21 1.37 36.36
C VAL A 208 6.33 0.12 36.28
N LEU A 209 6.95 -1.06 36.28
CA LEU A 209 6.34 -2.36 36.05
C LEU A 209 6.63 -3.31 37.21
N SER A 210 5.62 -4.05 37.67
CA SER A 210 5.79 -5.08 38.69
C SER A 210 4.68 -6.12 38.58
N PRO A 211 4.98 -7.42 38.69
CA PRO A 211 3.96 -8.47 38.84
C PRO A 211 3.13 -8.35 40.13
N PHE A 212 3.58 -7.52 41.08
CA PHE A 212 2.95 -7.37 42.40
C PHE A 212 2.26 -6.02 42.59
N ARG A 213 2.30 -5.13 41.59
CA ARG A 213 1.55 -3.87 41.62
C ARG A 213 0.19 -4.06 40.95
N GLY A 214 -0.87 -4.12 41.75
CA GLY A 214 -2.26 -4.14 41.27
C GLY A 214 -3.19 -4.93 42.19
N GLU A 215 -4.49 -4.88 41.90
CA GLU A 215 -5.50 -5.73 42.55
C GLU A 215 -5.72 -7.07 41.79
N GLY A 216 -4.93 -7.30 40.74
CA GLY A 216 -5.01 -8.48 39.87
C GLY A 216 -4.14 -9.66 40.33
N SER A 217 -4.16 -10.72 39.52
CA SER A 217 -3.32 -11.90 39.73
C SER A 217 -1.88 -11.63 39.28
N GLU A 218 -0.88 -12.31 39.85
CA GLU A 218 0.55 -12.09 39.56
C GLU A 218 0.85 -12.32 38.08
N VAL A 219 0.21 -13.33 37.47
CA VAL A 219 0.32 -13.62 36.03
C VAL A 219 -0.30 -12.50 35.22
N ARG A 220 -1.46 -11.98 35.63
CA ARG A 220 -2.15 -10.91 34.89
C ARG A 220 -1.34 -9.60 34.93
N GLU A 221 -0.75 -9.25 36.07
CA GLU A 221 0.07 -8.03 36.18
C GLU A 221 1.43 -8.18 35.48
N LEU A 222 2.05 -9.36 35.50
CA LEU A 222 3.22 -9.66 34.67
C LEU A 222 2.91 -9.46 33.17
N LEU A 223 1.82 -10.07 32.69
CA LEU A 223 1.37 -9.93 31.30
C LEU A 223 1.03 -8.48 30.96
N ARG A 224 0.45 -7.73 31.89
CA ARG A 224 0.17 -6.29 31.72
C ARG A 224 1.46 -5.49 31.60
N GLY A 225 2.50 -5.81 32.38
CA GLY A 225 3.81 -5.17 32.27
C GLY A 225 4.50 -5.45 30.92
N LEU A 226 4.52 -6.72 30.50
CA LEU A 226 5.02 -7.12 29.18
C LEU A 226 4.22 -6.47 28.05
N ALA A 227 2.89 -6.39 28.19
CA ALA A 227 2.03 -5.72 27.24
C ALA A 227 2.34 -4.22 27.15
N ARG A 228 2.57 -3.53 28.27
CA ARG A 228 2.95 -2.09 28.28
C ARG A 228 4.28 -1.86 27.58
N MET A 229 5.29 -2.71 27.83
CA MET A 229 6.55 -2.65 27.08
C MET A 229 6.33 -2.87 25.58
N HIS A 230 5.54 -3.89 25.23
CA HIS A 230 5.25 -4.23 23.85
C HIS A 230 4.54 -3.08 23.12
N THR A 231 3.56 -2.44 23.76
CA THR A 231 2.83 -1.29 23.18
C THR A 231 3.67 -0.02 23.08
N MET A 232 4.72 0.10 23.89
CA MET A 232 5.73 1.16 23.78
C MET A 232 6.86 0.83 22.79
N GLY A 233 6.72 -0.24 22.01
CA GLY A 233 7.63 -0.58 20.92
C GLY A 233 8.69 -1.64 21.24
N ALA A 234 8.87 -2.01 22.52
CA ALA A 234 9.81 -3.06 22.89
C ALA A 234 9.45 -4.42 22.27
N THR A 235 10.45 -5.20 21.88
CA THR A 235 10.28 -6.57 21.40
C THR A 235 10.13 -7.52 22.58
N VAL A 236 9.02 -8.25 22.62
CA VAL A 236 8.73 -9.30 23.62
C VAL A 236 8.52 -10.59 22.84
N ASP A 237 9.21 -11.66 23.24
CA ASP A 237 9.01 -12.99 22.70
C ASP A 237 7.80 -13.65 23.38
N TRP A 238 6.62 -13.39 22.83
CA TRP A 238 5.36 -13.95 23.32
C TRP A 238 5.27 -15.47 23.12
N ALA A 239 6.01 -16.04 22.17
CA ALA A 239 5.96 -17.48 21.88
C ALA A 239 6.52 -18.30 23.06
N ALA A 240 7.53 -17.78 23.76
CA ALA A 240 8.12 -18.40 24.95
C ALA A 240 7.14 -18.58 26.13
N LEU A 241 5.95 -17.95 26.11
CA LEU A 241 4.92 -18.11 27.14
C LEU A 241 3.97 -19.31 26.88
N PHE A 242 4.14 -20.01 25.75
CA PHE A 242 3.25 -21.08 25.28
C PHE A 242 3.81 -22.50 25.46
N ASP A 243 4.84 -22.70 26.28
CA ASP A 243 5.50 -24.00 26.56
C ASP A 243 4.66 -25.01 27.39
N GLY A 244 3.33 -24.96 27.30
CA GLY A 244 2.42 -25.86 28.01
C GLY A 244 2.19 -27.20 27.31
N ASP A 245 1.75 -28.22 28.05
CA ASP A 245 1.25 -29.51 27.53
C ASP A 245 -0.29 -29.59 27.72
N PRO A 246 -1.09 -29.72 26.65
CA PRO A 246 -0.69 -29.80 25.24
C PRO A 246 -0.27 -28.43 24.69
N ALA A 247 0.75 -28.46 23.81
CA ALA A 247 1.17 -27.27 23.09
C ALA A 247 0.00 -26.70 22.27
N PRO A 248 -0.19 -25.38 22.23
CA PRO A 248 -1.25 -24.77 21.43
C PRO A 248 -1.02 -25.11 19.96
N ARG A 249 -2.11 -25.35 19.24
CA ARG A 249 -2.06 -25.65 17.81
C ARG A 249 -2.28 -24.38 17.00
N THR A 250 -1.64 -24.31 15.84
CA THR A 250 -1.92 -23.25 14.88
C THR A 250 -3.30 -23.46 14.26
N VAL A 251 -4.16 -22.46 14.35
CA VAL A 251 -5.52 -22.46 13.78
C VAL A 251 -5.60 -21.46 12.64
N ALA A 252 -6.46 -21.77 11.67
CA ALA A 252 -6.74 -20.85 10.57
C ALA A 252 -7.40 -19.57 11.12
N LEU A 253 -6.61 -18.50 11.20
CA LEU A 253 -7.12 -17.17 11.49
C LEU A 253 -7.71 -16.59 10.20
N PRO A 254 -8.84 -15.86 10.25
CA PRO A 254 -9.40 -15.23 9.07
C PRO A 254 -8.33 -14.41 8.33
N THR A 255 -8.19 -14.63 7.03
CA THR A 255 -7.21 -13.94 6.16
C THR A 255 -7.63 -12.50 5.86
N TYR A 256 -8.58 -11.93 6.62
CA TYR A 256 -8.72 -10.49 6.76
C TYR A 256 -7.36 -9.98 7.23
N ALA A 257 -6.51 -9.63 6.27
CA ALA A 257 -5.42 -8.73 6.49
C ALA A 257 -6.09 -7.49 7.09
N PHE A 258 -5.57 -7.05 8.23
CA PHE A 258 -5.68 -5.65 8.61
C PHE A 258 -5.42 -4.85 7.34
N GLN A 259 -6.46 -4.22 6.81
CA GLN A 259 -6.37 -3.27 5.72
C GLN A 259 -5.32 -2.25 6.17
N ARG A 260 -4.20 -2.13 5.46
CA ARG A 260 -3.12 -1.17 5.78
C ARG A 260 -3.57 0.25 5.44
N GLN A 261 -4.65 0.70 6.07
CA GLN A 261 -4.93 2.12 6.18
C GLN A 261 -3.93 2.72 7.18
N ARG A 262 -3.26 3.80 6.77
CA ARG A 262 -2.62 4.70 7.73
C ARG A 262 -3.74 5.30 8.59
N TYR A 263 -3.80 4.88 9.86
CA TYR A 263 -4.57 5.56 10.90
C TYR A 263 -3.67 6.47 11.77
N TRP A 264 -2.40 6.65 11.40
CA TRP A 264 -1.57 7.69 12.01
C TRP A 264 -2.15 9.06 11.67
N LEU A 265 -2.43 9.85 12.70
CA LEU A 265 -2.49 11.30 12.63
C LEU A 265 -1.13 11.80 12.10
N GLU A 266 -0.98 11.89 10.78
CA GLU A 266 0.14 12.60 10.18
C GLU A 266 -0.03 14.09 10.51
N ASN A 267 0.80 14.53 11.45
CA ASN A 267 0.94 15.93 11.80
C ASN A 267 1.79 16.63 10.72
N GLU A 268 1.19 16.89 9.56
CA GLU A 268 1.65 17.91 8.62
C GLU A 268 0.45 18.64 8.02
N ALA A 269 -0.16 19.49 8.86
CA ALA A 269 -0.74 20.74 8.40
C ALA A 269 -0.17 21.85 9.32
N PRO A 270 0.15 23.05 8.79
CA PRO A 270 0.48 24.19 9.62
C PRO A 270 -0.62 24.42 10.66
N ALA A 271 -0.22 24.84 11.86
CA ALA A 271 -1.00 24.87 13.10
C ALA A 271 -2.28 25.76 13.10
N ASP A 272 -2.85 26.10 11.94
CA ASP A 272 -4.03 26.94 11.79
C ASP A 272 -5.15 26.34 10.90
N ALA A 273 -5.06 25.08 10.49
CA ALA A 273 -6.18 24.40 9.84
C ALA A 273 -6.92 23.50 10.83
N VAL A 274 -8.08 23.96 11.33
CA VAL A 274 -9.01 23.12 12.10
C VAL A 274 -9.43 21.94 11.20
N PRO A 275 -9.07 20.69 11.51
CA PRO A 275 -9.65 19.55 10.82
C PRO A 275 -11.08 19.42 11.35
N THR A 276 -12.07 19.52 10.46
CA THR A 276 -13.43 19.05 10.77
C THR A 276 -13.37 17.53 10.90
N VAL A 277 -13.08 17.05 12.11
CA VAL A 277 -13.27 15.64 12.49
C VAL A 277 -14.77 15.38 12.34
N GLU A 278 -15.15 14.55 11.37
CA GLU A 278 -16.53 14.04 11.29
C GLU A 278 -16.82 13.32 12.61
N THR A 279 -17.72 13.90 13.40
CA THR A 279 -18.25 13.33 14.63
C THR A 279 -19.08 12.07 14.33
N TRP A 280 -19.40 11.25 15.33
CA TRP A 280 -20.34 10.12 15.15
C TRP A 280 -21.70 10.58 14.58
N ALA A 281 -22.11 11.82 14.89
CA ALA A 281 -23.28 12.47 14.30
C ALA A 281 -23.10 12.79 12.81
N ASP A 282 -21.87 13.08 12.34
CA ASP A 282 -21.57 13.29 10.92
C ASP A 282 -21.59 11.97 10.14
N ALA A 283 -21.14 10.86 10.74
CA ALA A 283 -21.20 9.54 10.10
C ALA A 283 -22.65 9.06 9.90
N GLU A 284 -23.51 9.18 10.92
CA GLU A 284 -24.94 8.84 10.80
C GLU A 284 -25.66 9.73 9.77
N PHE A 285 -25.33 11.03 9.74
CA PHE A 285 -25.81 11.96 8.72
C PHE A 285 -25.37 11.53 7.31
N TRP A 286 -24.08 11.25 7.11
CA TRP A 286 -23.55 10.90 5.79
C TRP A 286 -23.98 9.51 5.33
N ASP A 287 -24.17 8.54 6.23
CA ASP A 287 -24.76 7.24 5.90
C ASP A 287 -26.21 7.39 5.42
N ALA A 288 -27.00 8.25 6.09
CA ALA A 288 -28.35 8.58 5.65
C ALA A 288 -28.37 9.30 4.29
N VAL A 289 -27.41 10.20 4.04
CA VAL A 289 -27.23 10.84 2.73
C VAL A 289 -26.83 9.82 1.66
N ALA A 290 -25.86 8.93 1.93
CA ALA A 290 -25.38 7.93 0.99
C ALA A 290 -26.45 6.90 0.62
N GLY A 291 -27.24 6.45 1.61
CA GLY A 291 -28.36 5.52 1.42
C GLY A 291 -29.63 6.16 0.86
N THR A 292 -29.65 7.48 0.64
CA THR A 292 -30.86 8.25 0.32
C THR A 292 -32.01 8.00 1.30
N ASP A 293 -31.68 7.79 2.58
CA ASP A 293 -32.65 7.51 3.65
C ASP A 293 -33.15 8.83 4.25
N THR A 294 -34.23 9.35 3.66
CA THR A 294 -34.91 10.56 4.12
C THR A 294 -35.36 10.46 5.58
N ALA A 295 -35.75 9.27 6.05
CA ALA A 295 -36.27 9.09 7.40
C ALA A 295 -35.14 9.11 8.44
N ALA A 296 -33.99 8.52 8.13
CA ALA A 296 -32.79 8.64 8.95
C ALA A 296 -32.25 10.08 8.95
N LEU A 297 -32.17 10.74 7.79
CA LEU A 297 -31.63 12.09 7.68
C LEU A 297 -32.51 13.13 8.41
N THR A 298 -33.83 12.99 8.29
CA THR A 298 -34.80 13.85 8.99
C THR A 298 -34.70 13.71 10.51
N ARG A 299 -34.41 12.50 11.01
CA ARG A 299 -34.17 12.27 12.44
C ARG A 299 -32.85 12.88 12.89
N ALA A 300 -31.78 12.68 12.13
CA ALA A 300 -30.44 13.20 12.45
C ALA A 300 -30.40 14.75 12.48
N LEU A 301 -31.15 15.41 11.59
CA LEU A 301 -31.19 16.87 11.47
C LEU A 301 -32.37 17.54 12.21
N GLU A 302 -33.20 16.77 12.91
CA GLU A 302 -34.42 17.24 13.59
C GLU A 302 -35.35 18.10 12.69
N VAL A 303 -35.50 17.74 11.41
CA VAL A 303 -36.23 18.58 10.43
C VAL A 303 -37.75 18.58 10.69
N PRO A 304 -38.39 19.77 10.85
CA PRO A 304 -39.83 19.90 11.03
C PRO A 304 -40.63 19.28 9.88
N ALA A 305 -41.83 18.75 10.17
CA ALA A 305 -42.65 18.02 9.20
C ALA A 305 -42.90 18.78 7.89
N GLU A 306 -43.07 20.10 7.96
CA GLU A 306 -43.34 20.99 6.84
C GLU A 306 -42.16 21.14 5.86
N ARG A 307 -40.93 20.75 6.24
CA ARG A 307 -39.72 20.87 5.41
C ARG A 307 -39.13 19.53 4.93
N ARG A 308 -39.77 18.41 5.28
CA ARG A 308 -39.26 17.06 4.95
C ARG A 308 -39.32 16.75 3.46
N GLU A 309 -40.32 17.26 2.76
CA GLU A 309 -40.49 17.04 1.32
C GLU A 309 -39.39 17.74 0.50
N ALA A 310 -39.06 19.00 0.84
CA ALA A 310 -37.95 19.73 0.25
C ALA A 310 -36.58 19.07 0.53
N LEU A 311 -36.38 18.46 1.71
CA LEU A 311 -35.16 17.71 2.02
C LEU A 311 -35.06 16.42 1.17
N ALA A 312 -36.17 15.71 0.98
CA ALA A 312 -36.23 14.53 0.12
C ALA A 312 -35.85 14.85 -1.34
N GLU A 313 -36.27 16.00 -1.86
CA GLU A 313 -35.90 16.46 -3.21
C GLU A 313 -34.40 16.75 -3.34
N LEU A 314 -33.74 17.25 -2.29
CA LEU A 314 -32.32 17.59 -2.29
C LEU A 314 -31.39 16.42 -1.97
N LEU A 315 -31.91 15.35 -1.34
CA LEU A 315 -31.12 14.23 -0.86
C LEU A 315 -30.33 13.50 -1.96
N PRO A 316 -30.88 13.21 -3.16
CA PRO A 316 -30.12 12.62 -4.25
C PRO A 316 -28.96 13.51 -4.73
N ALA A 317 -29.14 14.84 -4.70
CA ALA A 317 -28.10 15.79 -5.08
C ALA A 317 -26.96 15.83 -4.04
N LEU A 318 -27.29 15.80 -2.74
CA LEU A 318 -26.30 15.70 -1.66
C LEU A 318 -25.54 14.37 -1.69
N ALA A 319 -26.23 13.26 -1.94
CA ALA A 319 -25.62 11.95 -2.11
C ALA A 319 -24.64 11.92 -3.29
N THR A 320 -25.05 12.52 -4.41
CA THR A 320 -24.20 12.65 -5.60
C THR A 320 -22.99 13.54 -5.32
N TRP A 321 -23.17 14.67 -4.63
CA TRP A 321 -22.07 15.55 -4.24
C TRP A 321 -21.04 14.88 -3.32
N ARG A 322 -21.49 14.06 -2.35
CA ARG A 322 -20.59 13.29 -1.47
C ARG A 322 -19.83 12.24 -2.29
N ARG A 323 -20.51 11.47 -3.14
CA ARG A 323 -19.88 10.46 -4.02
C ARG A 323 -18.85 11.05 -4.98
N GLN A 324 -19.09 12.26 -5.50
CA GLN A 324 -18.14 12.95 -6.39
C GLN A 324 -16.74 13.11 -5.78
N ARG A 325 -16.63 13.21 -4.45
CA ARG A 325 -15.34 13.32 -3.75
C ARG A 325 -14.57 12.00 -3.69
N GLU A 326 -15.20 10.89 -4.07
CA GLU A 326 -14.65 9.54 -4.02
C GLU A 326 -14.28 8.98 -5.40
N TRP A 327 -14.53 9.73 -6.48
CA TRP A 327 -14.29 9.29 -7.86
C TRP A 327 -12.87 9.57 -8.38
N ARG A 328 -12.01 10.16 -7.54
CA ARG A 328 -10.61 10.41 -7.89
C ARG A 328 -9.71 9.34 -7.31
N TYR A 329 -8.87 8.79 -8.15
CA TYR A 329 -7.86 7.81 -7.78
C TYR A 329 -6.52 8.17 -8.44
N ARG A 330 -5.44 7.57 -7.97
CA ARG A 330 -4.13 7.68 -8.61
C ARG A 330 -3.36 6.38 -8.46
N ILE A 331 -2.44 6.13 -9.39
CA ILE A 331 -1.47 5.06 -9.27
C ILE A 331 -0.31 5.52 -8.38
N VAL A 332 0.09 4.67 -7.45
CA VAL A 332 1.29 4.85 -6.64
C VAL A 332 2.14 3.60 -6.65
N TRP A 333 3.42 3.79 -6.45
CA TRP A 333 4.42 2.74 -6.35
C TRP A 333 4.87 2.63 -4.90
N LYS A 334 4.38 1.60 -4.20
CA LYS A 334 4.69 1.42 -2.78
C LYS A 334 6.01 0.66 -2.61
N PRO A 335 6.95 1.16 -1.79
CA PRO A 335 8.18 0.44 -1.51
C PRO A 335 7.87 -0.88 -0.82
N LEU A 336 8.50 -1.94 -1.31
CA LEU A 336 8.47 -3.27 -0.71
C LEU A 336 9.72 -3.44 0.18
N PRO A 337 9.61 -4.16 1.31
CA PRO A 337 10.76 -4.45 2.15
C PRO A 337 11.83 -5.22 1.37
N ASP A 338 13.09 -4.99 1.70
CA ASP A 338 14.19 -5.70 1.03
C ASP A 338 14.12 -7.22 1.36
N PRO A 339 14.32 -8.08 0.36
CA PRO A 339 14.12 -9.51 0.53
C PRO A 339 15.32 -10.16 1.25
N PRO A 340 15.10 -11.06 2.23
CA PRO A 340 16.16 -11.89 2.76
C PRO A 340 16.56 -12.94 1.70
N ALA A 341 17.82 -12.90 1.27
CA ALA A 341 18.51 -13.89 0.41
C ALA A 341 17.60 -14.75 -0.50
N PRO A 342 17.07 -14.19 -1.61
CA PRO A 342 16.16 -14.91 -2.49
C PRO A 342 16.88 -16.09 -3.16
N ARG A 343 16.16 -17.22 -3.30
CA ARG A 343 16.60 -18.40 -4.03
C ARG A 343 15.56 -18.80 -5.05
N LEU A 344 15.97 -18.80 -6.32
CA LEU A 344 15.22 -19.37 -7.42
C LEU A 344 15.52 -20.86 -7.50
N THR A 345 14.54 -21.65 -7.92
CA THR A 345 14.66 -23.09 -8.10
C THR A 345 14.31 -23.48 -9.53
N GLY A 346 14.86 -24.61 -9.99
CA GLY A 346 14.58 -25.18 -11.30
C GLY A 346 15.13 -24.39 -12.48
N THR A 347 14.66 -24.74 -13.67
CA THR A 347 15.09 -24.13 -14.93
C THR A 347 14.28 -22.86 -15.24
N TRP A 348 14.96 -21.75 -15.50
CA TRP A 348 14.39 -20.49 -15.94
C TRP A 348 14.69 -20.24 -17.41
N LEU A 349 13.65 -20.02 -18.20
CA LEU A 349 13.77 -19.67 -19.60
C LEU A 349 13.86 -18.14 -19.74
N VAL A 350 14.94 -17.64 -20.34
CA VAL A 350 15.13 -16.24 -20.68
C VAL A 350 14.89 -16.07 -22.18
N VAL A 351 13.84 -15.34 -22.55
CA VAL A 351 13.44 -15.16 -23.96
C VAL A 351 13.89 -13.80 -24.46
N THR A 352 14.51 -13.77 -25.65
CA THR A 352 15.09 -12.57 -26.28
C THR A 352 14.71 -12.50 -27.77
N SER A 353 14.93 -11.38 -28.46
CA SER A 353 14.69 -11.29 -29.91
C SER A 353 15.76 -11.98 -30.77
N GLY A 354 16.97 -12.22 -30.27
CA GLY A 354 18.02 -12.87 -31.07
C GLY A 354 19.47 -12.64 -30.65
N ASP A 355 19.78 -11.58 -29.91
CA ASP A 355 21.17 -11.28 -29.57
C ASP A 355 21.56 -11.88 -28.20
N GLU A 356 22.17 -13.07 -28.21
CA GLU A 356 22.70 -13.70 -27.00
C GLU A 356 23.89 -12.92 -26.40
N GLU A 357 24.54 -12.04 -27.16
CA GLU A 357 25.66 -11.21 -26.72
C GLU A 357 25.22 -9.88 -26.07
N ASP A 358 23.91 -9.61 -25.98
CA ASP A 358 23.38 -8.43 -25.29
C ASP A 358 23.80 -8.42 -23.81
N THR A 359 24.48 -7.35 -23.41
CA THR A 359 24.89 -7.06 -22.03
C THR A 359 23.75 -7.16 -21.01
N THR A 360 22.52 -6.81 -21.39
CA THR A 360 21.33 -6.96 -20.56
C THR A 360 21.00 -8.42 -20.33
N VAL A 361 21.02 -9.23 -21.38
CA VAL A 361 20.78 -10.68 -21.31
C VAL A 361 21.83 -11.34 -20.41
N ALA A 362 23.11 -11.00 -20.61
CA ALA A 362 24.21 -11.50 -19.79
C ALA A 362 24.06 -11.11 -18.30
N ALA A 363 23.67 -9.87 -18.00
CA ALA A 363 23.46 -9.40 -16.63
C ALA A 363 22.28 -10.13 -15.96
N VAL A 364 21.16 -10.30 -16.68
CA VAL A 364 19.99 -11.04 -16.21
C VAL A 364 20.35 -12.50 -15.92
N VAL A 365 20.99 -13.18 -16.87
CA VAL A 365 21.43 -14.58 -16.71
C VAL A 365 22.36 -14.73 -15.51
N THR A 366 23.31 -13.80 -15.35
CA THR A 366 24.23 -13.78 -14.20
C THR A 366 23.48 -13.62 -12.88
N ALA A 367 22.52 -12.69 -12.81
CA ALA A 367 21.70 -12.47 -11.63
C ALA A 367 20.87 -13.71 -11.26
N LEU A 368 20.18 -14.33 -12.23
CA LEU A 368 19.34 -15.51 -11.97
C LEU A 368 20.19 -16.71 -11.50
N ARG A 369 21.33 -16.97 -12.15
CA ARG A 369 22.28 -18.04 -11.76
C ARG A 369 22.88 -17.79 -10.38
N GLY A 370 23.26 -16.54 -10.09
CA GLY A 370 23.77 -16.12 -8.78
C GLY A 370 22.78 -16.37 -7.63
N HIS A 371 21.48 -16.47 -7.96
CA HIS A 371 20.40 -16.78 -7.03
C HIS A 371 19.82 -18.20 -7.18
N GLY A 372 20.51 -19.11 -7.87
CA GLY A 372 20.21 -20.55 -7.84
C GLY A 372 19.37 -21.09 -9.01
N ALA A 373 19.01 -20.26 -10.00
CA ALA A 373 18.32 -20.73 -11.20
C ALA A 373 19.29 -21.40 -12.19
N GLU A 374 18.85 -22.51 -12.80
CA GLU A 374 19.46 -22.97 -14.06
C GLU A 374 18.87 -22.16 -15.20
N THR A 375 19.67 -21.43 -15.99
CA THR A 375 19.11 -20.59 -17.06
C THR A 375 19.29 -21.20 -18.44
N VAL A 376 18.24 -21.10 -19.25
CA VAL A 376 18.22 -21.41 -20.68
C VAL A 376 17.86 -20.13 -21.41
N VAL A 377 18.71 -19.69 -22.34
CA VAL A 377 18.39 -18.55 -23.22
C VAL A 377 17.78 -19.12 -24.50
N CYS A 378 16.72 -18.49 -24.99
CA CYS A 378 16.07 -18.87 -26.24
C CYS A 378 15.62 -17.62 -27.00
N ALA A 379 16.13 -17.43 -28.21
CA ALA A 379 15.64 -16.41 -29.10
C ALA A 379 14.24 -16.77 -29.65
N LEU A 380 13.32 -15.81 -29.67
CA LEU A 380 12.03 -15.92 -30.34
C LEU A 380 12.10 -15.23 -31.70
N ASP A 381 12.47 -16.01 -32.72
CA ASP A 381 12.55 -15.53 -34.10
C ASP A 381 11.15 -15.50 -34.74
N THR A 382 10.49 -14.35 -34.66
CA THR A 382 9.14 -14.13 -35.24
C THR A 382 9.16 -13.97 -36.76
N THR A 383 10.33 -13.90 -37.39
CA THR A 383 10.45 -13.90 -38.86
C THR A 383 10.13 -15.27 -39.46
N VAL A 384 10.23 -16.33 -38.67
CA VAL A 384 9.79 -17.69 -39.04
C VAL A 384 8.26 -17.75 -38.92
N PRO A 385 7.51 -17.86 -40.04
CA PRO A 385 6.05 -17.84 -40.00
C PRO A 385 5.47 -19.05 -39.27
N ASP A 386 6.18 -20.18 -39.32
CA ASP A 386 5.74 -21.44 -38.75
C ASP A 386 5.83 -21.44 -37.21
N GLY A 387 4.66 -21.36 -36.57
CA GLY A 387 4.52 -21.42 -35.12
C GLY A 387 4.93 -22.78 -34.52
N GLU A 388 4.83 -23.88 -35.26
CA GLU A 388 5.27 -25.20 -34.81
C GLU A 388 6.80 -25.31 -34.83
N ALA A 389 7.46 -24.72 -35.84
CA ALA A 389 8.92 -24.65 -35.87
C ALA A 389 9.47 -23.87 -34.66
N ARG A 390 8.83 -22.75 -34.29
CA ARG A 390 9.22 -21.94 -33.13
C ARG A 390 8.99 -22.67 -31.81
N ALA A 391 7.84 -23.31 -31.66
CA ALA A 391 7.55 -24.15 -30.50
C ALA A 391 8.57 -25.29 -30.36
N ARG A 392 8.91 -25.97 -31.45
CA ARG A 392 9.91 -27.04 -31.47
C ARG A 392 11.29 -26.57 -31.04
N ARG A 393 11.77 -25.44 -31.59
CA ARG A 393 13.06 -24.84 -31.17
C ARG A 393 13.08 -24.56 -29.67
N MET A 394 11.99 -24.02 -29.12
CA MET A 394 11.90 -23.75 -27.68
C MET A 394 11.86 -25.04 -26.85
N SER A 395 11.12 -26.07 -27.29
CA SER A 395 11.12 -27.38 -26.64
C SER A 395 12.49 -28.06 -26.69
N GLU A 396 13.22 -27.95 -27.81
CA GLU A 396 14.59 -28.44 -27.96
C GLU A 396 15.56 -27.70 -27.04
N ALA A 397 15.46 -26.36 -26.92
CA ALA A 397 16.29 -25.55 -26.03
C ALA A 397 16.10 -25.93 -24.55
N VAL A 398 14.86 -26.15 -24.14
CA VAL A 398 14.53 -26.61 -22.77
C VAL A 398 14.94 -28.08 -22.57
N ALA A 399 15.07 -28.87 -23.63
CA ALA A 399 15.56 -30.26 -23.60
C ALA A 399 14.80 -31.17 -22.61
N GLY A 400 13.47 -30.98 -22.50
CA GLY A 400 12.61 -31.76 -21.60
C GLY A 400 12.74 -31.42 -20.11
N ARG A 401 13.54 -30.41 -19.72
CA ARG A 401 13.64 -29.94 -18.34
C ARG A 401 12.34 -29.25 -17.89
N PRO A 402 11.88 -29.45 -16.65
CA PRO A 402 10.75 -28.70 -16.12
C PRO A 402 11.11 -27.22 -15.95
N VAL A 403 10.40 -26.34 -16.64
CA VAL A 403 10.59 -24.89 -16.55
C VAL A 403 9.83 -24.36 -15.33
N ALA A 404 10.54 -23.69 -14.42
CA ALA A 404 9.99 -23.08 -13.22
C ALA A 404 9.45 -21.66 -13.47
N GLY A 405 9.99 -20.95 -14.46
CA GLY A 405 9.56 -19.60 -14.83
C GLY A 405 10.14 -19.15 -16.17
N VAL A 406 9.47 -18.18 -16.81
CA VAL A 406 9.92 -17.55 -18.05
C VAL A 406 10.10 -16.05 -17.78
N LEU A 407 11.28 -15.51 -18.08
CA LEU A 407 11.55 -14.07 -18.09
C LEU A 407 11.70 -13.62 -19.55
N SER A 408 10.76 -12.82 -20.04
CA SER A 408 10.77 -12.31 -21.41
C SER A 408 11.40 -10.92 -21.46
N LEU A 409 12.47 -10.80 -22.24
CA LEU A 409 13.17 -9.54 -22.50
C LEU A 409 12.77 -8.93 -23.85
N LEU A 410 11.75 -9.50 -24.53
CA LEU A 410 11.28 -9.05 -25.86
C LEU A 410 10.81 -7.60 -25.89
N ALA A 411 10.35 -7.07 -24.75
CA ALA A 411 9.96 -5.67 -24.64
C ALA A 411 11.18 -4.74 -24.49
N LEU A 412 12.39 -5.24 -24.27
CA LEU A 412 13.62 -4.44 -24.20
C LEU A 412 14.32 -4.27 -25.56
N ASP A 413 13.94 -5.09 -26.53
CA ASP A 413 14.55 -5.16 -27.87
C ASP A 413 14.19 -3.94 -28.72
N GLY A 414 14.98 -2.87 -28.59
CA GLY A 414 14.82 -1.59 -29.29
C GLY A 414 15.97 -1.23 -30.23
N GLY A 415 16.62 -2.21 -30.88
CA GLY A 415 17.78 -2.02 -31.77
C GLY A 415 17.49 -1.43 -33.16
N GLY A 416 16.29 -0.91 -33.43
CA GLY A 416 15.96 -0.19 -34.67
C GLY A 416 16.11 1.31 -34.49
N THR A 417 16.53 2.04 -35.53
CA THR A 417 16.31 3.49 -35.59
C THR A 417 14.86 3.79 -35.25
N PRO A 418 14.55 4.74 -34.35
CA PRO A 418 13.18 5.06 -34.03
C PRO A 418 12.49 5.55 -35.31
N ASP A 419 11.57 4.77 -35.84
CA ASP A 419 10.44 5.38 -36.51
C ASP A 419 9.77 6.22 -35.40
N ASP A 420 9.77 7.54 -35.60
CA ASP A 420 9.55 8.61 -34.63
C ASP A 420 8.09 8.70 -34.12
N ASP A 421 7.37 7.59 -34.08
CA ASP A 421 5.93 7.51 -33.78
C ASP A 421 5.60 6.81 -32.45
N GLY A 422 6.62 6.48 -31.64
CA GLY A 422 6.46 5.83 -30.34
C GLY A 422 6.01 4.36 -30.38
N ARG A 423 6.12 3.68 -31.54
CA ARG A 423 5.69 2.28 -31.70
C ARG A 423 6.76 1.22 -31.45
N GLY A 424 8.03 1.58 -31.35
CA GLY A 424 9.07 0.64 -30.90
C GLY A 424 8.97 0.41 -29.40
N PRO A 425 9.31 -0.76 -28.84
CA PRO A 425 9.43 -2.05 -29.51
C PRO A 425 8.06 -2.68 -29.81
N ALA A 426 8.02 -3.60 -30.78
CA ALA A 426 6.78 -4.23 -31.24
C ALA A 426 6.11 -5.10 -30.16
N LEU A 427 4.79 -5.04 -30.06
CA LEU A 427 4.01 -5.85 -29.11
C LEU A 427 3.81 -7.31 -29.59
N ALA A 428 3.83 -7.53 -30.92
CA ALA A 428 3.52 -8.83 -31.53
C ALA A 428 4.39 -9.99 -30.99
N PRO A 429 5.73 -9.87 -30.85
CA PRO A 429 6.55 -10.92 -30.25
C PRO A 429 6.12 -11.32 -28.83
N THR A 430 5.66 -10.36 -28.03
CA THR A 430 5.19 -10.65 -26.66
C THR A 430 3.89 -11.44 -26.66
N VAL A 431 2.91 -11.08 -27.49
CA VAL A 431 1.66 -11.86 -27.63
C VAL A 431 1.95 -13.26 -28.17
N GLU A 432 2.85 -13.33 -29.15
CA GLU A 432 3.22 -14.55 -29.83
C GLU A 432 4.01 -15.54 -28.95
N LEU A 433 4.76 -15.02 -27.96
CA LEU A 433 5.42 -15.84 -26.96
C LEU A 433 4.43 -16.74 -26.21
N PHE A 434 3.28 -16.22 -25.80
CA PHE A 434 2.28 -17.01 -25.05
C PHE A 434 1.76 -18.19 -25.87
N GLU A 435 1.47 -17.96 -27.15
CA GLU A 435 1.03 -19.02 -28.06
C GLU A 435 2.16 -20.03 -28.34
N THR A 436 3.41 -19.56 -28.47
CA THR A 436 4.57 -20.43 -28.67
C THR A 436 4.82 -21.31 -27.45
N LEU A 437 4.73 -20.77 -26.23
CA LEU A 437 4.84 -21.53 -24.97
C LEU A 437 3.71 -22.56 -24.82
N ARG A 438 2.50 -22.21 -25.26
CA ARG A 438 1.35 -23.13 -25.27
C ARG A 438 1.62 -24.33 -26.17
N ARG A 439 2.08 -24.11 -27.41
CA ARG A 439 2.45 -25.19 -28.35
C ARG A 439 3.64 -26.02 -27.86
N ALA A 440 4.61 -25.38 -27.23
CA ALA A 440 5.80 -26.04 -26.67
C ALA A 440 5.51 -26.85 -25.38
N GLY A 441 4.29 -26.79 -24.84
CA GLY A 441 3.92 -27.49 -23.60
C GLY A 441 4.54 -26.92 -22.32
N VAL A 442 5.03 -25.67 -22.35
CA VAL A 442 5.71 -25.03 -21.21
C VAL A 442 4.69 -24.29 -20.36
N GLU A 443 4.24 -24.81 -19.22
CA GLU A 443 3.18 -24.19 -18.40
C GLU A 443 3.65 -23.14 -17.38
N ALA A 444 4.94 -22.78 -17.42
CA ALA A 444 5.57 -21.91 -16.44
C ALA A 444 5.03 -20.46 -16.46
N PRO A 445 5.05 -19.75 -15.32
CA PRO A 445 4.66 -18.34 -15.24
C PRO A 445 5.61 -17.44 -16.04
N VAL A 446 5.04 -16.54 -16.83
CA VAL A 446 5.73 -15.59 -17.72
C VAL A 446 5.80 -14.22 -17.09
N TRP A 447 7.00 -13.65 -17.11
CA TRP A 447 7.32 -12.30 -16.66
C TRP A 447 7.88 -11.46 -17.81
N PRO A 448 7.07 -10.64 -18.50
CA PRO A 448 7.60 -9.64 -19.42
C PRO A 448 8.32 -8.53 -18.65
N ALA A 449 9.54 -8.22 -19.09
CA ALA A 449 10.38 -7.18 -18.50
C ALA A 449 10.40 -5.94 -19.40
N THR A 450 10.13 -4.78 -18.79
CA THR A 450 10.24 -3.45 -19.41
C THR A 450 11.41 -2.68 -18.79
N ARG A 451 11.77 -1.52 -19.33
CA ARG A 451 12.77 -0.61 -18.74
C ARG A 451 12.34 0.84 -18.94
N GLY A 452 12.17 1.59 -17.85
CA GLY A 452 11.78 2.99 -17.90
C GLY A 452 10.37 3.22 -18.43
N GLY A 453 9.53 2.17 -18.44
CA GLY A 453 8.13 2.24 -18.86
C GLY A 453 7.17 2.69 -17.75
N VAL A 454 7.69 2.86 -16.53
CA VAL A 454 6.96 3.35 -15.37
C VAL A 454 7.86 4.30 -14.57
N SER A 455 7.24 5.27 -13.91
CA SER A 455 7.89 6.19 -12.96
C SER A 455 7.41 5.86 -11.55
N VAL A 456 8.34 5.56 -10.64
CA VAL A 456 7.97 5.20 -9.25
C VAL A 456 7.77 6.41 -8.33
N ASP A 457 8.50 7.49 -8.58
CA ASP A 457 8.45 8.75 -7.82
C ASP A 457 9.06 9.90 -8.65
N PRO A 458 9.00 11.17 -8.18
CA PRO A 458 9.57 12.31 -8.91
C PRO A 458 11.08 12.25 -9.21
N GLY A 459 11.85 11.42 -8.48
CA GLY A 459 13.28 11.17 -8.70
C GLY A 459 13.56 10.08 -9.75
N ASP A 460 12.51 9.42 -10.25
CA ASP A 460 12.56 8.38 -11.29
C ASP A 460 11.72 8.84 -12.51
N PRO A 461 12.17 9.84 -13.28
CA PRO A 461 11.38 10.40 -14.37
C PRO A 461 11.12 9.39 -15.49
N MET A 462 9.95 9.50 -16.13
CA MET A 462 9.58 8.68 -17.29
C MET A 462 10.58 8.90 -18.44
N SER A 463 11.29 7.85 -18.83
CA SER A 463 12.34 7.91 -19.86
C SER A 463 11.97 7.20 -21.16
N ARG A 464 11.03 6.26 -21.11
CA ARG A 464 10.67 5.37 -22.22
C ARG A 464 9.15 5.13 -22.24
N PRO A 465 8.33 6.15 -22.56
CA PRO A 465 6.88 6.03 -22.52
C PRO A 465 6.33 4.92 -23.43
N GLU A 466 7.03 4.57 -24.50
CA GLU A 466 6.70 3.48 -25.42
C GLU A 466 6.64 2.11 -24.72
N GLN A 467 7.42 1.92 -23.64
CA GLN A 467 7.39 0.69 -22.82
C GLN A 467 6.12 0.56 -21.99
N ALA A 468 5.40 1.66 -21.70
CA ALA A 468 4.14 1.61 -20.94
C ALA A 468 3.04 0.83 -21.67
N ARG A 469 3.15 0.65 -22.99
CA ARG A 469 2.24 -0.17 -23.80
C ARG A 469 2.17 -1.61 -23.32
N PHE A 470 3.30 -2.16 -22.87
CA PHE A 470 3.38 -3.52 -22.33
C PHE A 470 2.68 -3.65 -20.98
N TRP A 471 2.56 -2.55 -20.22
CA TRP A 471 1.79 -2.52 -18.98
C TRP A 471 0.28 -2.59 -19.25
N GLY A 472 -0.20 -1.85 -20.25
CA GLY A 472 -1.58 -1.98 -20.73
C GLY A 472 -1.88 -3.37 -21.29
N LEU A 473 -0.97 -3.92 -22.11
CA LEU A 473 -1.08 -5.27 -22.67
C LEU A 473 -1.08 -6.36 -21.59
N GLY A 474 -0.21 -6.23 -20.58
CA GLY A 474 -0.06 -7.22 -19.52
C GLY A 474 -1.32 -7.41 -18.70
N GLY A 475 -2.08 -6.34 -18.44
CA GLY A 475 -3.40 -6.44 -17.80
C GLY A 475 -4.38 -7.30 -18.60
N ALA A 476 -4.35 -7.24 -19.93
CA ALA A 476 -5.17 -8.09 -20.79
C ALA A 476 -4.70 -9.55 -20.80
N LEU A 477 -3.38 -9.77 -20.93
CA LEU A 477 -2.78 -11.11 -20.92
C LEU A 477 -2.99 -11.83 -19.58
N ALA A 478 -2.95 -11.10 -18.46
CA ALA A 478 -3.25 -11.62 -17.13
C ALA A 478 -4.66 -12.23 -17.04
N MET A 479 -5.63 -11.64 -17.75
CA MET A 479 -7.02 -12.10 -17.77
C MET A 479 -7.27 -13.23 -18.76
N GLU A 480 -6.63 -13.17 -19.93
CA GLU A 480 -6.81 -14.20 -20.98
C GLU A 480 -5.98 -15.46 -20.71
N GLN A 481 -4.84 -15.34 -20.02
CA GLN A 481 -3.89 -16.42 -19.75
C GLN A 481 -3.49 -16.49 -18.26
N PRO A 482 -4.45 -16.53 -17.30
CA PRO A 482 -4.17 -16.37 -15.87
C PRO A 482 -3.23 -17.45 -15.30
N HIS A 483 -3.26 -18.67 -15.86
CA HIS A 483 -2.42 -19.78 -15.41
C HIS A 483 -0.94 -19.63 -15.79
N ARG A 484 -0.63 -18.84 -16.83
CA ARG A 484 0.72 -18.61 -17.35
C ARG A 484 1.24 -17.22 -17.00
N TRP A 485 0.43 -16.41 -16.32
CA TRP A 485 0.83 -15.05 -15.97
C TRP A 485 1.63 -15.05 -14.66
N GLY A 486 2.89 -14.65 -14.74
CA GLY A 486 3.74 -14.39 -13.57
C GLY A 486 3.56 -12.96 -13.07
N GLY A 487 3.69 -11.99 -13.97
CA GLY A 487 3.58 -10.57 -13.68
C GLY A 487 4.36 -9.71 -14.67
N LEU A 488 4.45 -8.41 -14.41
CA LEU A 488 5.28 -7.44 -15.12
C LEU A 488 6.39 -6.93 -14.19
N VAL A 489 7.58 -6.76 -14.76
CA VAL A 489 8.70 -6.12 -14.06
C VAL A 489 9.30 -4.99 -14.88
N ASP A 490 9.48 -3.81 -14.29
CA ASP A 490 10.28 -2.73 -14.88
C ASP A 490 11.70 -2.77 -14.29
N LEU A 491 12.69 -2.98 -15.13
CA LEU A 491 14.11 -3.09 -14.76
C LEU A 491 14.76 -1.71 -14.67
N PRO A 492 15.78 -1.54 -13.81
CA PRO A 492 16.58 -0.32 -13.82
C PRO A 492 17.45 -0.24 -15.10
N GLU A 493 17.93 0.96 -15.43
CA GLU A 493 18.83 1.16 -16.57
C GLU A 493 20.10 0.31 -16.47
N ARG A 494 20.63 0.12 -15.26
CA ARG A 494 21.76 -0.76 -14.98
C ARG A 494 21.37 -1.81 -13.95
N LEU A 495 21.46 -3.08 -14.34
CA LEU A 495 21.21 -4.23 -13.46
C LEU A 495 22.49 -4.61 -12.70
N ASP A 496 22.70 -4.03 -11.52
CA ASP A 496 23.79 -4.41 -10.62
C ASP A 496 23.41 -5.56 -9.68
N ASP A 497 24.35 -6.02 -8.85
CA ASP A 497 24.13 -7.15 -7.93
C ASP A 497 22.94 -6.94 -6.99
N ARG A 498 22.69 -5.70 -6.55
CA ARG A 498 21.56 -5.38 -5.67
C ARG A 498 20.24 -5.46 -6.43
N ALA A 499 20.20 -4.89 -7.64
CA ALA A 499 19.04 -4.98 -8.52
C ALA A 499 18.78 -6.42 -8.97
N GLY A 500 19.83 -7.21 -9.25
CA GLY A 500 19.75 -8.63 -9.59
C GLY A 500 19.15 -9.46 -8.45
N ARG A 501 19.59 -9.23 -7.20
CA ARG A 501 18.96 -9.83 -6.01
C ARG A 501 17.48 -9.48 -5.90
N ARG A 502 17.14 -8.21 -6.11
CA ARG A 502 15.75 -7.74 -6.05
C ARG A 502 14.89 -8.35 -7.15
N LEU A 503 15.40 -8.44 -8.38
CA LEU A 503 14.75 -9.13 -9.49
C LEU A 503 14.50 -10.60 -9.15
N ALA A 504 15.52 -11.32 -8.68
CA ALA A 504 15.35 -12.72 -8.25
C ALA A 504 14.25 -12.87 -7.20
N ALA A 505 14.19 -11.96 -6.22
CA ALA A 505 13.13 -12.00 -5.21
C ALA A 505 11.72 -11.75 -5.77
N VAL A 506 11.56 -10.88 -6.77
CA VAL A 506 10.28 -10.71 -7.47
C VAL A 506 9.87 -12.01 -8.13
N LEU A 507 10.80 -12.63 -8.86
CA LEU A 507 10.58 -13.84 -9.63
C LEU A 507 10.28 -15.08 -8.78
N THR A 508 10.65 -15.09 -7.49
CA THR A 508 10.19 -16.17 -6.57
C THR A 508 8.68 -16.21 -6.36
N GLY A 509 7.97 -15.11 -6.64
CA GLY A 509 6.53 -14.99 -6.37
C GLY A 509 6.15 -14.96 -4.88
N ALA A 510 7.13 -15.00 -3.95
CA ALA A 510 6.89 -15.14 -2.51
C ALA A 510 6.03 -14.01 -1.91
N TYR A 511 5.99 -12.85 -2.57
CA TYR A 511 5.27 -11.67 -2.11
C TYR A 511 3.89 -11.51 -2.75
N GLY A 512 3.52 -12.34 -3.74
CA GLY A 512 2.24 -12.25 -4.46
C GLY A 512 2.03 -10.95 -5.25
N GLU A 513 3.08 -10.18 -5.48
CA GLU A 513 3.07 -8.97 -6.31
C GLU A 513 3.27 -9.35 -7.77
N VAL A 514 2.45 -8.80 -8.68
CA VAL A 514 2.44 -9.12 -10.11
C VAL A 514 2.77 -7.92 -11.01
N GLU A 515 2.96 -6.74 -10.43
CA GLU A 515 3.25 -5.49 -11.12
C GLU A 515 4.32 -4.74 -10.30
N VAL A 516 5.60 -4.88 -10.68
CA VAL A 516 6.73 -4.47 -9.84
C VAL A 516 7.74 -3.63 -10.63
N ALA A 517 8.25 -2.56 -10.03
CA ALA A 517 9.41 -1.83 -10.52
C ALA A 517 10.63 -2.13 -9.65
N VAL A 518 11.77 -2.43 -10.26
CA VAL A 518 13.05 -2.67 -9.58
C VAL A 518 13.96 -1.46 -9.82
N ARG A 519 14.52 -0.92 -8.74
CA ARG A 519 15.46 0.21 -8.76
C ARG A 519 16.69 -0.10 -7.90
N GLY A 520 17.75 0.69 -8.08
CA GLY A 520 18.99 0.57 -7.28
C GLY A 520 18.76 0.80 -5.77
N HIS A 521 17.70 1.50 -5.38
CA HIS A 521 17.37 1.80 -4.00
C HIS A 521 16.21 0.96 -3.42
N GLY A 522 15.48 0.18 -4.24
CA GLY A 522 14.36 -0.61 -3.73
C GLY A 522 13.59 -1.40 -4.77
N ARG A 523 12.50 -2.03 -4.33
CA ARG A 523 11.46 -2.62 -5.18
C ARG A 523 10.16 -1.91 -4.87
N PHE A 524 9.32 -1.73 -5.88
CA PHE A 524 8.07 -1.00 -5.72
C PHE A 524 6.93 -1.78 -6.34
N ALA A 525 5.81 -1.90 -5.63
CA ALA A 525 4.62 -2.53 -6.16
C ALA A 525 3.57 -1.49 -6.57
N ARG A 526 2.91 -1.73 -7.70
CA ARG A 526 1.85 -0.87 -8.22
C ARG A 526 0.60 -0.97 -7.35
N ARG A 527 -0.01 0.17 -7.02
CA ARG A 527 -1.24 0.29 -6.22
C ARG A 527 -2.14 1.38 -6.80
N LEU A 528 -3.43 1.14 -6.79
CA LEU A 528 -4.44 2.19 -6.96
C LEU A 528 -4.83 2.69 -5.57
N VAL A 529 -4.80 4.00 -5.36
CA VAL A 529 -5.22 4.65 -4.11
C VAL A 529 -6.22 5.76 -4.40
N ARG A 530 -7.05 6.10 -3.41
CA ARG A 530 -7.91 7.28 -3.51
C ARG A 530 -7.03 8.54 -3.59
N ASP A 531 -7.40 9.44 -4.48
CA ASP A 531 -6.73 10.72 -4.65
C ASP A 531 -7.53 11.78 -3.88
N VAL A 532 -7.09 12.05 -2.65
CA VAL A 532 -7.67 13.09 -1.78
C VAL A 532 -6.93 14.40 -2.07
N PRO A 533 -7.58 15.43 -2.65
CA PRO A 533 -6.93 16.69 -2.94
C PRO A 533 -6.39 17.32 -1.66
N MET A 534 -5.08 17.52 -1.57
CA MET A 534 -4.49 18.33 -0.51
C MET A 534 -4.69 19.81 -0.83
N ALA A 535 -4.78 20.66 0.20
CA ALA A 535 -4.85 22.11 0.00
C ALA A 535 -3.61 22.54 -0.83
N PRO A 536 -3.79 23.30 -1.92
CA PRO A 536 -2.69 23.65 -2.79
C PRO A 536 -1.68 24.49 -2.02
N THR A 537 -0.40 24.10 -2.08
CA THR A 537 0.73 24.83 -1.47
C THR A 537 1.14 26.05 -2.28
N ALA A 538 0.67 26.16 -3.53
CA ALA A 538 0.89 27.28 -4.44
C ALA A 538 -0.44 27.96 -4.81
N PRO A 539 -0.44 29.24 -5.23
CA PRO A 539 -1.65 29.89 -5.73
C PRO A 539 -2.23 29.11 -6.91
N ALA A 540 -3.56 28.97 -6.92
CA ALA A 540 -4.28 28.23 -7.94
C ALA A 540 -3.94 28.75 -9.35
N ARG A 541 -3.48 27.84 -10.23
CA ARG A 541 -3.03 28.16 -11.59
C ARG A 541 -4.20 28.66 -12.44
N ARG A 542 -4.10 29.84 -13.04
CA ARG A 542 -5.18 30.34 -13.93
C ARG A 542 -4.91 30.02 -15.38
N LEU A 543 -5.96 29.64 -16.10
CA LEU A 543 -5.92 29.54 -17.56
C LEU A 543 -6.10 30.94 -18.15
N ARG A 544 -5.00 31.53 -18.64
CA ARG A 544 -4.97 32.84 -19.35
C ARG A 544 -4.53 32.63 -20.79
N GLY A 545 -4.49 33.65 -21.63
CA GLY A 545 -4.11 33.57 -23.04
C GLY A 545 -5.11 32.77 -23.87
N THR A 546 -4.59 31.96 -24.78
CA THR A 546 -5.37 31.02 -25.58
C THR A 546 -5.40 29.64 -24.94
N VAL A 547 -6.60 29.13 -24.70
CA VAL A 547 -6.84 27.74 -24.29
C VAL A 547 -7.35 26.95 -25.49
N LEU A 548 -6.58 25.97 -25.95
CA LEU A 548 -6.96 25.02 -26.99
C LEU A 548 -7.71 23.85 -26.36
N ILE A 549 -8.92 23.55 -26.81
CA ILE A 549 -9.74 22.44 -26.29
C ILE A 549 -10.10 21.51 -27.45
N THR A 550 -9.72 20.24 -27.36
CA THR A 550 -10.08 19.22 -28.37
C THR A 550 -11.32 18.42 -27.96
N GLY A 551 -11.96 17.77 -28.92
CA GLY A 551 -13.24 17.09 -28.67
C GLY A 551 -14.35 18.10 -28.38
N ALA A 552 -14.26 19.30 -28.98
CA ALA A 552 -15.12 20.43 -28.71
C ALA A 552 -16.62 20.17 -29.01
N ALA A 553 -16.95 19.14 -29.80
CA ALA A 553 -18.32 18.70 -30.01
C ALA A 553 -18.91 17.92 -28.81
N THR A 554 -18.08 17.49 -27.86
CA THR A 554 -18.53 16.77 -26.66
C THR A 554 -19.06 17.71 -25.58
N ALA A 555 -20.04 17.24 -24.81
CA ALA A 555 -20.58 18.03 -23.70
C ALA A 555 -19.60 18.18 -22.52
N LEU A 556 -18.64 17.25 -22.34
CA LEU A 556 -17.51 17.42 -21.41
C LEU A 556 -16.65 18.64 -21.81
N ALA A 557 -16.31 18.76 -23.09
CA ALA A 557 -15.57 19.91 -23.60
C ALA A 557 -16.37 21.21 -23.45
N ALA A 558 -17.68 21.19 -23.70
CA ALA A 558 -18.55 22.34 -23.48
C ALA A 558 -18.52 22.83 -22.01
N HIS A 559 -18.59 21.93 -21.03
CA HIS A 559 -18.44 22.31 -19.61
C HIS A 559 -17.04 22.84 -19.29
N THR A 560 -16.01 22.26 -19.89
CA THR A 560 -14.61 22.68 -19.69
C THR A 560 -14.34 24.06 -20.31
N ALA A 561 -14.89 24.35 -21.49
CA ALA A 561 -14.81 25.65 -22.15
C ALA A 561 -15.47 26.77 -21.33
N ARG A 562 -16.65 26.51 -20.75
CA ARG A 562 -17.31 27.45 -19.82
C ARG A 562 -16.46 27.74 -18.59
N TRP A 563 -15.80 26.71 -18.04
CA TRP A 563 -14.86 26.91 -16.94
C TRP A 563 -13.67 27.78 -17.38
N ALA A 564 -13.01 27.45 -18.49
CA ALA A 564 -11.86 28.23 -18.98
C ALA A 564 -12.21 29.71 -19.22
N ALA A 565 -13.37 29.98 -19.86
CA ALA A 565 -13.88 31.35 -20.03
C ALA A 565 -14.11 32.05 -18.68
N GLY A 566 -14.74 31.36 -17.72
CA GLY A 566 -15.00 31.92 -16.39
C GLY A 566 -13.76 32.09 -15.48
N ASP A 567 -12.68 31.37 -15.75
CA ASP A 567 -11.42 31.42 -14.99
C ASP A 567 -10.46 32.52 -15.49
N GLY A 568 -10.77 33.11 -16.64
CA GLY A 568 -10.09 34.28 -17.19
C GLY A 568 -9.31 34.05 -18.47
N ALA A 569 -9.61 33.00 -19.24
CA ALA A 569 -9.08 32.87 -20.59
C ALA A 569 -9.57 34.03 -21.46
N GLU A 570 -8.69 34.61 -22.27
CA GLU A 570 -9.01 35.70 -23.20
C GLU A 570 -9.43 35.16 -24.58
N HIS A 571 -8.94 33.97 -24.94
CA HIS A 571 -9.28 33.30 -26.19
C HIS A 571 -9.45 31.78 -26.00
N LEU A 572 -10.49 31.21 -26.61
CA LEU A 572 -10.71 29.77 -26.70
C LEU A 572 -10.55 29.33 -28.16
N LEU A 573 -9.69 28.34 -28.40
CA LEU A 573 -9.58 27.64 -29.68
C LEU A 573 -10.23 26.26 -29.54
N LEU A 574 -11.43 26.13 -30.09
CA LEU A 574 -12.22 24.90 -30.05
C LEU A 574 -11.91 24.06 -31.29
N ILE A 575 -11.32 22.88 -31.10
CA ILE A 575 -10.91 21.98 -32.18
C ILE A 575 -11.69 20.66 -32.09
N ASP A 576 -12.23 20.22 -33.22
CA ASP A 576 -12.80 18.88 -33.38
C ASP A 576 -12.89 18.52 -34.87
N THR A 577 -13.23 17.27 -35.19
CA THR A 577 -13.53 16.81 -36.56
C THR A 577 -14.94 17.19 -37.02
N ALA A 578 -15.80 17.64 -36.10
CA ALA A 578 -17.13 18.18 -36.37
C ALA A 578 -17.29 19.57 -35.73
N PRO A 579 -18.10 20.48 -36.29
CA PRO A 579 -18.31 21.78 -35.68
C PRO A 579 -18.99 21.64 -34.31
N PRO A 580 -18.55 22.37 -33.27
CA PRO A 580 -19.25 22.43 -31.99
C PRO A 580 -20.62 23.10 -32.17
N ALA A 581 -21.49 22.90 -31.18
CA ALA A 581 -22.83 23.46 -31.20
C ALA A 581 -22.78 25.01 -31.30
N ALA A 582 -23.54 25.59 -32.24
CA ALA A 582 -23.49 27.02 -32.53
C ALA A 582 -23.96 27.90 -31.35
N ASP A 583 -24.89 27.38 -30.55
CA ASP A 583 -25.37 27.99 -29.33
C ASP A 583 -24.28 28.07 -28.25
N LEU A 584 -23.44 27.02 -28.11
CA LEU A 584 -22.28 27.05 -27.22
C LEU A 584 -21.28 28.15 -27.62
N VAL A 585 -20.97 28.26 -28.92
CA VAL A 585 -20.04 29.30 -29.42
C VAL A 585 -20.60 30.71 -29.15
N ALA A 586 -21.90 30.91 -29.38
CA ALA A 586 -22.58 32.17 -29.09
C ALA A 586 -22.60 32.48 -27.59
N GLU A 587 -22.89 31.48 -26.74
CA GLU A 587 -22.87 31.58 -25.28
C GLU A 587 -21.48 32.02 -24.77
N LEU A 588 -20.42 31.33 -25.19
CA LEU A 588 -19.05 31.64 -24.81
C LEU A 588 -18.65 33.04 -25.29
N SER A 589 -18.96 33.40 -26.53
CA SER A 589 -18.66 34.74 -27.06
C SER A 589 -19.37 35.85 -26.29
N ALA A 590 -20.62 35.61 -25.86
CA ALA A 590 -21.38 36.55 -25.04
C ALA A 590 -20.79 36.74 -23.63
N SER A 591 -19.98 35.79 -23.13
CA SER A 591 -19.26 35.93 -21.86
C SER A 591 -18.04 36.85 -21.92
N GLY A 592 -17.68 37.34 -23.12
CA GLY A 592 -16.56 38.26 -23.33
C GLY A 592 -15.25 37.60 -23.74
N VAL A 593 -15.21 36.27 -23.87
CA VAL A 593 -14.05 35.54 -24.41
C VAL A 593 -14.09 35.52 -25.93
N ARG A 594 -12.94 35.65 -26.59
CA ARG A 594 -12.84 35.42 -28.03
C ARG A 594 -12.93 33.92 -28.29
N VAL A 595 -13.74 33.49 -29.26
CA VAL A 595 -13.87 32.07 -29.62
C VAL A 595 -13.49 31.87 -31.08
N SER A 596 -12.50 31.01 -31.34
CA SER A 596 -12.17 30.50 -32.66
C SER A 596 -12.51 29.01 -32.72
N VAL A 597 -13.07 28.58 -33.84
CA VAL A 597 -13.43 27.18 -34.09
C VAL A 597 -12.62 26.69 -35.28
N ALA A 598 -12.00 25.52 -35.14
CA ALA A 598 -11.32 24.85 -36.24
C ALA A 598 -11.82 23.42 -36.37
N THR A 599 -12.23 23.04 -37.58
CA THR A 599 -12.63 21.66 -37.90
C THR A 599 -11.41 20.91 -38.43
N VAL A 600 -10.64 20.31 -37.53
CA VAL A 600 -9.33 19.72 -37.79
C VAL A 600 -9.20 18.40 -37.03
N ASP A 601 -8.68 17.37 -37.69
CA ASP A 601 -8.19 16.18 -37.01
C ASP A 601 -6.82 16.47 -36.41
N VAL A 602 -6.70 16.37 -35.09
CA VAL A 602 -5.45 16.63 -34.38
C VAL A 602 -4.35 15.61 -34.69
N ALA A 603 -4.69 14.46 -35.28
CA ALA A 603 -3.71 13.51 -35.81
C ALA A 603 -3.00 14.03 -37.08
N ASP A 604 -3.60 14.98 -37.81
CA ASP A 604 -2.97 15.68 -38.93
C ASP A 604 -2.11 16.83 -38.39
N ALA A 605 -0.79 16.61 -38.36
CA ALA A 605 0.17 17.56 -37.81
C ALA A 605 0.20 18.89 -38.58
N GLU A 606 0.03 18.87 -39.91
CA GLU A 606 0.05 20.08 -40.73
C GLU A 606 -1.23 20.90 -40.50
N ALA A 607 -2.38 20.24 -40.45
CA ALA A 607 -3.65 20.90 -40.18
C ALA A 607 -3.70 21.48 -38.76
N LEU A 608 -3.17 20.76 -37.76
CA LEU A 608 -3.05 21.27 -36.39
C LEU A 608 -2.13 22.48 -36.33
N ALA A 609 -0.95 22.42 -36.96
CA ALA A 609 -0.02 23.54 -37.01
C ALA A 609 -0.65 24.78 -37.67
N ALA A 610 -1.41 24.60 -38.75
CA ALA A 610 -2.13 25.69 -39.40
C ALA A 610 -3.21 26.32 -38.49
N ALA A 611 -3.94 25.50 -37.72
CA ALA A 611 -4.91 25.99 -36.75
C ALA A 611 -4.25 26.78 -35.61
N VAL A 612 -3.13 26.29 -35.09
CA VAL A 612 -2.33 26.97 -34.04
C VAL A 612 -1.70 28.27 -34.56
N ALA A 613 -1.24 28.31 -35.81
CA ALA A 613 -0.72 29.52 -36.44
C ALA A 613 -1.79 30.63 -36.60
N GLY A 614 -3.07 30.27 -36.58
CA GLY A 614 -4.20 31.21 -36.60
C GLY A 614 -4.49 31.89 -35.26
N ILE A 615 -3.79 31.53 -34.18
CA ILE A 615 -3.99 32.11 -32.85
C ILE A 615 -3.62 33.61 -32.87
N PRO A 616 -4.46 34.50 -32.31
CA PRO A 616 -4.16 35.92 -32.23
C PRO A 616 -2.88 36.19 -31.44
N ALA A 617 -1.96 36.99 -31.99
CA ALA A 617 -0.69 37.33 -31.33
C ALA A 617 -0.86 38.05 -29.98
N GLU A 618 -2.01 38.70 -29.76
CA GLU A 618 -2.39 39.33 -28.48
C GLU A 618 -2.64 38.30 -27.35
N PHE A 619 -3.02 37.07 -27.69
CA PHE A 619 -3.37 36.01 -26.75
C PHE A 619 -2.60 34.72 -27.08
N PRO A 620 -1.34 34.57 -26.64
CA PRO A 620 -0.52 33.41 -26.99
C PRO A 620 -1.13 32.10 -26.48
N LEU A 621 -0.77 30.97 -27.10
CA LEU A 621 -1.14 29.63 -26.62
C LEU A 621 -0.45 29.35 -25.28
N THR A 622 -1.25 28.99 -24.29
CA THR A 622 -0.82 28.81 -22.89
C THR A 622 -1.43 27.55 -22.26
N ALA A 623 -2.46 26.95 -22.85
CA ALA A 623 -3.03 25.72 -22.34
C ALA A 623 -3.62 24.87 -23.47
N VAL A 624 -3.42 23.56 -23.35
CA VAL A 624 -3.95 22.55 -24.27
C VAL A 624 -4.72 21.53 -23.45
N LEU A 625 -6.01 21.37 -23.73
CA LEU A 625 -6.90 20.44 -23.05
C LEU A 625 -7.40 19.37 -24.04
N HIS A 626 -6.68 18.26 -24.13
CA HIS A 626 -7.08 17.11 -24.94
C HIS A 626 -8.00 16.20 -24.13
N LEU A 627 -9.31 16.37 -24.24
CA LEU A 627 -10.28 15.72 -23.34
C LEU A 627 -10.79 14.37 -23.85
N THR A 628 -10.55 14.08 -25.13
CA THR A 628 -11.01 12.86 -25.79
C THR A 628 -10.21 11.66 -25.31
N ALA A 629 -10.92 10.61 -24.92
CA ALA A 629 -10.35 9.28 -24.67
C ALA A 629 -11.16 8.27 -25.50
N PRO A 630 -10.94 8.21 -26.83
CA PRO A 630 -11.75 7.38 -27.70
C PRO A 630 -11.67 5.91 -27.25
N LEU A 631 -12.82 5.26 -27.30
CA LEU A 631 -12.96 3.83 -27.07
C LEU A 631 -13.49 3.17 -28.35
N ALA A 632 -13.07 1.93 -28.57
CA ALA A 632 -13.43 1.18 -29.75
C ALA A 632 -14.96 1.01 -29.91
N ALA A 633 -15.43 0.98 -31.16
CA ALA A 633 -16.84 0.70 -31.47
C ALA A 633 -17.27 -0.73 -31.05
N GLU A 634 -16.31 -1.62 -30.86
CA GLU A 634 -16.55 -3.01 -30.47
C GLU A 634 -15.78 -3.34 -29.18
N ALA A 635 -16.10 -4.46 -28.54
CA ALA A 635 -15.28 -5.12 -27.51
C ALA A 635 -14.87 -6.51 -28.02
N GLY A 636 -13.91 -7.20 -27.41
CA GLY A 636 -13.57 -8.56 -27.84
C GLY A 636 -12.23 -9.08 -27.33
N GLN A 637 -11.86 -10.26 -27.85
CA GLN A 637 -10.59 -10.93 -27.55
C GLN A 637 -9.40 -10.12 -28.09
N LEU A 638 -8.24 -10.35 -27.50
CA LEU A 638 -7.00 -9.72 -27.90
C LEU A 638 -6.60 -10.13 -29.33
N GLU A 639 -6.40 -9.14 -30.21
CA GLU A 639 -5.99 -9.34 -31.59
C GLU A 639 -4.99 -8.25 -31.99
N MET A 640 -3.81 -8.65 -32.48
CA MET A 640 -2.76 -7.68 -32.86
C MET A 640 -3.23 -6.67 -33.90
N ALA A 641 -3.94 -7.10 -34.94
CA ALA A 641 -4.47 -6.20 -35.96
C ALA A 641 -5.44 -5.15 -35.37
N ARG A 642 -6.12 -5.49 -34.28
CA ARG A 642 -7.02 -4.58 -33.59
C ARG A 642 -6.27 -3.62 -32.69
N ILE A 643 -5.28 -4.09 -31.93
CA ILE A 643 -4.38 -3.24 -31.14
C ILE A 643 -3.78 -2.14 -32.02
N GLU A 644 -3.27 -2.49 -33.21
CA GLU A 644 -2.67 -1.51 -34.13
C GLU A 644 -3.68 -0.48 -34.66
N ARG A 645 -4.93 -0.89 -34.91
CA ARG A 645 -6.00 0.05 -35.30
C ARG A 645 -6.34 1.01 -34.17
N GLU A 646 -6.53 0.51 -32.95
CA GLU A 646 -6.84 1.36 -31.79
C GLU A 646 -5.68 2.32 -31.47
N TRP A 647 -4.44 1.86 -31.63
CA TRP A 647 -3.25 2.70 -31.50
C TRP A 647 -3.27 3.86 -32.50
N ALA A 648 -3.43 3.56 -33.80
CA ALA A 648 -3.44 4.56 -34.85
C ALA A 648 -4.54 5.61 -34.66
N ALA A 649 -5.70 5.20 -34.15
CA ALA A 649 -6.84 6.09 -33.89
C ALA A 649 -6.66 6.96 -32.62
N THR A 650 -5.79 6.58 -31.68
CA THR A 650 -5.73 7.18 -30.34
C THR A 650 -4.49 8.03 -30.10
N VAL A 651 -3.34 7.64 -30.68
CA VAL A 651 -2.03 8.16 -30.21
C VAL A 651 -1.55 9.40 -30.95
N ALA A 652 -1.72 9.45 -32.27
CA ALA A 652 -1.11 10.50 -33.11
C ALA A 652 -1.49 11.92 -32.67
N GLY A 653 -2.77 12.14 -32.35
CA GLY A 653 -3.26 13.44 -31.88
C GLY A 653 -2.58 13.90 -30.58
N ALA A 654 -2.41 13.00 -29.62
CA ALA A 654 -1.77 13.34 -28.36
C ALA A 654 -0.28 13.65 -28.54
N VAL A 655 0.43 12.91 -29.41
CA VAL A 655 1.84 13.17 -29.75
C VAL A 655 1.99 14.57 -30.36
N ASN A 656 1.16 14.90 -31.35
CA ASN A 656 1.18 16.22 -31.98
C ASN A 656 0.91 17.36 -30.97
N LEU A 657 -0.05 17.17 -30.05
CA LEU A 657 -0.37 18.16 -29.01
C LEU A 657 0.73 18.29 -27.96
N CYS A 658 1.43 17.20 -27.64
CA CYS A 658 2.59 17.24 -26.74
C CYS A 658 3.77 18.00 -27.37
N ALA A 659 3.96 17.89 -28.69
CA ALA A 659 5.00 18.62 -29.40
C ALA A 659 4.85 20.15 -29.23
N LEU A 660 3.61 20.67 -29.17
CA LEU A 660 3.32 22.09 -28.92
C LEU A 660 3.91 22.60 -27.60
N GLY A 661 4.10 21.74 -26.60
CA GLY A 661 4.72 22.11 -25.33
C GLY A 661 6.21 22.45 -25.44
N SER A 662 6.84 22.17 -26.58
CA SER A 662 8.24 22.56 -26.86
C SER A 662 8.33 23.95 -27.50
N ASP A 663 7.28 24.37 -28.23
CA ASP A 663 7.24 25.64 -28.96
C ASP A 663 6.53 26.76 -28.19
N HIS A 664 5.75 26.40 -27.16
CA HIS A 664 4.93 27.33 -26.38
C HIS A 664 5.15 27.16 -24.88
N GLU A 665 5.18 28.27 -24.14
CA GLU A 665 5.18 28.25 -22.67
C GLU A 665 3.81 27.88 -22.13
N LEU A 666 3.55 26.58 -22.04
CA LEU A 666 2.28 26.06 -21.55
C LEU A 666 2.19 26.11 -20.02
N SER A 667 1.08 26.65 -19.54
CA SER A 667 0.60 26.55 -18.17
C SER A 667 -0.14 25.23 -17.91
N ALA A 668 -0.70 24.57 -18.91
CA ALA A 668 -1.33 23.26 -18.73
C ALA A 668 -1.33 22.47 -20.03
N LEU A 669 -1.01 21.18 -19.96
CA LEU A 669 -1.20 20.21 -21.03
C LEU A 669 -1.99 19.02 -20.47
N VAL A 670 -3.27 18.91 -20.78
CA VAL A 670 -4.09 17.78 -20.33
C VAL A 670 -4.19 16.75 -21.44
N LEU A 671 -3.89 15.49 -21.13
CA LEU A 671 -4.11 14.35 -22.01
C LEU A 671 -5.18 13.42 -21.42
N GLY A 672 -6.30 13.30 -22.11
CA GLY A 672 -7.35 12.34 -21.83
C GLY A 672 -6.89 10.93 -22.18
N CYS A 673 -6.93 10.04 -21.19
CA CYS A 673 -6.79 8.59 -21.34
C CYS A 673 -8.06 7.91 -20.83
N SER A 674 -8.14 6.60 -20.94
CA SER A 674 -9.19 5.77 -20.37
C SER A 674 -8.62 4.88 -19.27
N VAL A 675 -9.46 4.57 -18.28
CA VAL A 675 -9.17 3.65 -17.19
C VAL A 675 -8.73 2.27 -17.68
N VAL A 676 -9.06 1.88 -18.93
CA VAL A 676 -8.62 0.61 -19.55
C VAL A 676 -7.09 0.50 -19.69
N GLY A 677 -6.37 1.63 -19.77
CA GLY A 677 -4.91 1.66 -19.76
C GLY A 677 -4.30 1.52 -18.35
N VAL A 678 -5.15 1.51 -17.32
CA VAL A 678 -4.75 1.51 -15.92
C VAL A 678 -5.24 0.25 -15.20
N LEU A 679 -6.48 -0.16 -15.44
CA LEU A 679 -7.16 -1.27 -14.78
C LEU A 679 -7.48 -2.39 -15.77
N PRO A 680 -7.27 -3.66 -15.39
CA PRO A 680 -7.74 -4.80 -16.17
C PRO A 680 -9.23 -4.68 -16.46
N SER A 681 -9.58 -4.74 -17.73
CA SER A 681 -10.93 -4.47 -18.21
C SER A 681 -11.34 -5.56 -19.20
N PRO A 682 -12.16 -6.55 -18.79
CA PRO A 682 -12.51 -7.69 -19.63
C PRO A 682 -13.07 -7.25 -20.99
N GLY A 683 -12.55 -7.83 -22.07
CA GLY A 683 -12.96 -7.53 -23.45
C GLY A 683 -12.46 -6.19 -24.01
N LEU A 684 -11.64 -5.45 -23.26
CA LEU A 684 -11.11 -4.13 -23.63
C LEU A 684 -9.59 -4.09 -23.72
N GLY A 685 -8.92 -5.25 -23.76
CA GLY A 685 -7.47 -5.35 -23.81
C GLY A 685 -6.82 -4.74 -25.05
N ASN A 686 -7.52 -4.69 -26.19
CA ASN A 686 -6.97 -4.19 -27.46
C ASN A 686 -6.60 -2.70 -27.44
N GLN A 687 -7.31 -1.90 -26.65
CA GLN A 687 -7.10 -0.44 -26.55
C GLN A 687 -6.23 -0.06 -25.34
N ALA A 688 -6.03 -0.97 -24.38
CA ALA A 688 -5.23 -0.72 -23.19
C ALA A 688 -3.79 -0.23 -23.48
N PRO A 689 -3.05 -0.76 -24.47
CA PRO A 689 -1.70 -0.29 -24.78
C PRO A 689 -1.62 1.20 -25.17
N ALA A 690 -2.58 1.68 -25.96
CA ALA A 690 -2.63 3.08 -26.38
C ALA A 690 -2.89 4.02 -25.19
N HIS A 691 -3.87 3.68 -24.35
CA HIS A 691 -4.21 4.48 -23.17
C HIS A 691 -3.12 4.47 -22.09
N ALA A 692 -2.40 3.35 -21.92
CA ALA A 692 -1.23 3.28 -21.05
C ALA A 692 -0.08 4.18 -21.54
N TYR A 693 0.16 4.20 -22.86
CA TYR A 693 1.13 5.10 -23.49
C TYR A 693 0.77 6.57 -23.29
N LEU A 694 -0.49 6.98 -23.48
CA LEU A 694 -0.91 8.37 -23.29
C LEU A 694 -0.64 8.88 -21.86
N SER A 695 -0.85 8.02 -20.86
CA SER A 695 -0.53 8.34 -19.46
C SER A 695 0.98 8.54 -19.25
N ALA A 696 1.80 7.68 -19.84
CA ALA A 696 3.25 7.80 -19.79
C ALA A 696 3.78 9.01 -20.58
N LEU A 697 3.18 9.35 -21.72
CA LEU A 697 3.52 10.52 -22.53
C LEU A 697 3.34 11.83 -21.76
N ALA A 698 2.28 11.94 -20.94
CA ALA A 698 2.12 13.09 -20.04
C ALA A 698 3.24 13.16 -18.99
N GLN A 699 3.67 12.02 -18.44
CA GLN A 699 4.77 11.98 -17.47
C GLN A 699 6.12 12.35 -18.12
N GLU A 700 6.34 11.95 -19.36
CA GLU A 700 7.51 12.35 -20.14
C GLU A 700 7.52 13.86 -20.45
N CYS A 701 6.37 14.43 -20.82
CA CYS A 701 6.23 15.89 -20.98
C CYS A 701 6.59 16.63 -19.69
N ARG A 702 6.17 16.11 -18.54
CA ARG A 702 6.56 16.63 -17.21
C ARG A 702 8.05 16.51 -16.94
N ALA A 703 8.67 15.39 -17.29
CA ALA A 703 10.12 15.22 -17.15
C ALA A 703 10.90 16.26 -17.97
N ARG A 704 10.31 16.77 -19.07
CA ARG A 704 10.83 17.87 -19.89
C ARG A 704 10.46 19.28 -19.40
N GLY A 705 9.72 19.39 -18.28
CA GLY A 705 9.32 20.67 -17.68
C GLY A 705 7.97 21.23 -18.16
N VAL A 706 7.24 20.50 -19.02
CA VAL A 706 5.88 20.90 -19.44
C VAL A 706 4.88 20.45 -18.36
N PRO A 707 3.99 21.32 -17.85
CA PRO A 707 3.01 20.97 -16.83
C PRO A 707 1.87 20.12 -17.39
N ALA A 708 2.17 18.84 -17.62
CA ALA A 708 1.23 17.91 -18.20
C ALA A 708 0.46 17.11 -17.14
N THR A 709 -0.80 16.81 -17.42
CA THR A 709 -1.70 16.03 -16.57
C THR A 709 -2.36 14.94 -17.42
N SER A 710 -2.13 13.67 -17.09
CA SER A 710 -2.93 12.59 -17.67
C SER A 710 -4.23 12.41 -16.87
N VAL A 711 -5.37 12.37 -17.53
CA VAL A 711 -6.68 12.10 -16.91
C VAL A 711 -7.26 10.82 -17.48
N CYS A 712 -7.23 9.73 -16.72
CA CYS A 712 -7.76 8.45 -17.17
C CYS A 712 -9.22 8.29 -16.74
N TRP A 713 -10.12 8.44 -17.71
CA TRP A 713 -11.56 8.44 -17.50
C TRP A 713 -12.14 7.03 -17.33
N GLY A 714 -13.05 6.88 -16.38
CA GLY A 714 -14.05 5.81 -16.38
C GLY A 714 -15.08 6.01 -17.49
N SER A 715 -16.23 5.33 -17.41
CA SER A 715 -17.33 5.64 -18.34
C SER A 715 -17.84 7.05 -18.05
N ILE A 716 -17.97 7.89 -19.07
CA ILE A 716 -18.67 9.18 -18.98
C ILE A 716 -20.08 8.99 -19.55
N ASP A 717 -21.06 9.62 -18.91
CA ASP A 717 -22.45 9.62 -19.36
C ASP A 717 -22.59 10.50 -20.59
N ASP A 718 -22.34 9.94 -21.75
CA ASP A 718 -22.52 10.58 -23.04
C ASP A 718 -23.51 9.75 -23.88
N PRO A 719 -24.70 10.29 -24.19
CA PRO A 719 -25.74 9.57 -24.91
C PRO A 719 -25.30 9.15 -26.32
N ASP A 720 -24.34 9.86 -26.94
CA ASP A 720 -23.89 9.59 -28.30
C ASP A 720 -22.80 8.51 -28.34
N THR A 721 -22.12 8.22 -27.22
CA THR A 721 -21.01 7.24 -27.16
C THR A 721 -21.34 5.99 -26.33
N ALA A 722 -22.60 5.78 -25.96
CA ALA A 722 -23.02 4.71 -25.06
C ALA A 722 -23.07 3.29 -25.68
N VAL A 723 -22.25 2.99 -26.69
CA VAL A 723 -22.22 1.71 -27.42
C VAL A 723 -20.85 1.02 -27.31
N GLY A 724 -20.73 -0.22 -27.81
CA GLY A 724 -19.43 -0.87 -27.98
C GLY A 724 -18.62 -1.03 -26.70
N ALA A 725 -17.34 -0.62 -26.76
CA ALA A 725 -16.42 -0.66 -25.64
C ALA A 725 -16.90 0.17 -24.42
N ALA A 726 -17.57 1.30 -24.62
CA ALA A 726 -18.10 2.11 -23.52
C ALA A 726 -19.21 1.37 -22.77
N LYS A 727 -20.07 0.63 -23.49
CA LYS A 727 -21.07 -0.25 -22.87
C LYS A 727 -20.39 -1.39 -22.09
N GLN A 728 -19.38 -2.03 -22.68
CA GLN A 728 -18.63 -3.09 -22.01
C GLN A 728 -17.96 -2.58 -20.73
N LEU A 729 -17.40 -1.37 -20.75
CA LEU A 729 -16.77 -0.75 -19.59
C LEU A 729 -17.78 -0.59 -18.44
N ARG A 730 -19.02 -0.14 -18.74
CA ARG A 730 -20.11 -0.07 -17.74
C ARG A 730 -20.48 -1.44 -17.16
N THR A 731 -20.52 -2.47 -18.00
CA THR A 731 -20.76 -3.85 -17.55
C THR A 731 -19.61 -4.39 -16.68
N ASN A 732 -18.40 -3.87 -16.84
CA ASN A 732 -17.22 -4.20 -16.04
C ASN A 732 -17.12 -3.36 -14.74
N GLY A 733 -18.25 -2.99 -14.14
CA GLY A 733 -18.27 -2.27 -12.87
C GLY A 733 -17.78 -0.82 -12.94
N MET A 734 -17.87 -0.16 -14.09
CA MET A 734 -17.56 1.28 -14.25
C MET A 734 -18.82 2.08 -14.62
N PRO A 735 -19.70 2.43 -13.66
CA PRO A 735 -20.85 3.27 -13.93
C PRO A 735 -20.51 4.58 -14.66
N ALA A 736 -21.50 5.13 -15.36
CA ALA A 736 -21.31 6.36 -16.12
C ALA A 736 -21.26 7.59 -15.19
N LEU A 737 -20.19 8.38 -15.31
CA LEU A 737 -19.99 9.63 -14.62
C LEU A 737 -20.78 10.76 -15.29
N PRO A 738 -21.55 11.58 -14.55
CA PRO A 738 -22.17 12.77 -15.12
C PRO A 738 -21.11 13.75 -15.64
N GLN A 739 -21.26 14.23 -16.86
CA GLN A 739 -20.28 15.07 -17.57
C GLN A 739 -19.89 16.33 -16.78
N ARG A 740 -20.85 16.98 -16.13
CA ARG A 740 -20.61 18.16 -15.28
C ARG A 740 -19.69 17.84 -14.10
N SER A 741 -19.84 16.65 -13.51
CA SER A 741 -19.00 16.17 -12.42
C SER A 741 -17.58 15.89 -12.92
N ALA A 742 -17.47 15.20 -14.06
CA ALA A 742 -16.20 14.92 -14.72
C ALA A 742 -15.41 16.21 -15.02
N ALA A 743 -16.07 17.23 -15.57
CA ALA A 743 -15.46 18.55 -15.81
C ALA A 743 -15.00 19.24 -14.51
N ALA A 744 -15.77 19.13 -13.42
CA ALA A 744 -15.39 19.70 -12.13
C ALA A 744 -14.17 19.00 -11.51
N LEU A 745 -14.08 17.68 -11.63
CA LEU A 745 -12.95 16.90 -11.15
C LEU A 745 -11.69 17.11 -12.01
N LEU A 746 -11.86 17.27 -13.34
CA LEU A 746 -10.79 17.72 -14.23
C LEU A 746 -10.24 19.07 -13.80
N ARG A 747 -11.11 20.06 -13.59
CA ARG A 747 -10.70 21.37 -13.08
C ARG A 747 -9.84 21.21 -11.82
N GLN A 748 -10.31 20.45 -10.84
CA GLN A 748 -9.53 20.23 -9.62
C GLN A 748 -8.15 19.62 -9.89
N ALA A 749 -8.03 18.66 -10.82
CA ALA A 749 -6.76 18.03 -11.15
C ALA A 749 -5.78 19.00 -11.83
N VAL A 750 -6.28 19.81 -12.78
CA VAL A 750 -5.47 20.82 -13.48
C VAL A 750 -5.02 21.92 -12.52
N MET A 751 -5.93 22.43 -11.69
CA MET A 751 -5.63 23.52 -10.76
C MET A 751 -4.68 23.09 -9.64
N ALA A 752 -4.67 21.81 -9.29
CA ALA A 752 -3.75 21.21 -8.31
C ALA A 752 -2.43 20.72 -8.93
N ASP A 753 -2.19 20.96 -10.22
CA ASP A 753 -1.01 20.48 -10.95
C ASP A 753 -0.76 18.97 -10.79
N THR A 754 -1.84 18.18 -10.74
CA THR A 754 -1.75 16.73 -10.56
C THR A 754 -1.11 16.10 -11.80
N ALA A 755 -0.07 15.29 -11.62
CA ALA A 755 0.62 14.64 -12.75
C ALA A 755 -0.23 13.57 -13.45
N SER A 756 -0.94 12.76 -12.67
CA SER A 756 -1.80 11.69 -13.18
C SER A 756 -2.97 11.45 -12.23
N VAL A 757 -4.17 11.37 -12.79
CA VAL A 757 -5.40 11.09 -12.05
C VAL A 757 -6.28 10.12 -12.84
N VAL A 758 -6.92 9.21 -12.13
CA VAL A 758 -8.00 8.37 -12.64
C VAL A 758 -9.30 8.97 -12.12
N ILE A 759 -10.22 9.30 -13.02
CA ILE A 759 -11.53 9.85 -12.67
C ILE A 759 -12.58 8.83 -13.13
N ALA A 760 -13.07 8.02 -12.18
CA ALA A 760 -13.98 6.92 -12.47
C ALA A 760 -14.97 6.73 -11.31
N ASP A 761 -16.23 6.42 -11.64
CA ASP A 761 -17.12 5.78 -10.69
C ASP A 761 -16.82 4.27 -10.76
N ILE A 762 -16.41 3.67 -9.64
CA ILE A 762 -15.98 2.27 -9.57
C ILE A 762 -16.92 1.52 -8.65
N ASP A 763 -17.62 0.52 -9.19
CA ASP A 763 -18.36 -0.43 -8.39
C ASP A 763 -17.40 -1.39 -7.69
N TRP A 764 -17.01 -1.03 -6.47
CA TRP A 764 -16.14 -1.85 -5.62
C TRP A 764 -16.74 -3.21 -5.26
N THR A 765 -18.07 -3.35 -5.29
CA THR A 765 -18.73 -4.65 -5.08
C THR A 765 -18.49 -5.56 -6.27
N TRP A 766 -18.66 -5.02 -7.49
CA TRP A 766 -18.33 -5.74 -8.71
C TRP A 766 -16.85 -6.11 -8.76
N MET A 767 -15.96 -5.18 -8.43
CA MET A 767 -14.51 -5.42 -8.41
C MET A 767 -14.11 -6.51 -7.42
N ALA A 768 -14.68 -6.50 -6.22
CA ALA A 768 -14.41 -7.53 -5.22
C ALA A 768 -14.91 -8.90 -5.66
N ALA A 769 -16.10 -8.97 -6.29
CA ALA A 769 -16.68 -10.22 -6.79
C ALA A 769 -15.85 -10.85 -7.93
N HIS A 770 -15.24 -10.02 -8.79
CA HIS A 770 -14.48 -10.47 -9.96
C HIS A 770 -12.96 -10.38 -9.77
N ALA A 771 -12.46 -10.06 -8.56
CA ALA A 771 -11.04 -9.93 -8.26
C ALA A 771 -10.18 -11.15 -8.65
N PRO A 772 -10.66 -12.43 -8.53
CA PRO A 772 -9.90 -13.58 -9.00
C PRO A 772 -9.71 -13.61 -10.52
N GLU A 773 -10.70 -13.15 -11.29
CA GLU A 773 -10.71 -13.13 -12.76
C GLU A 773 -9.90 -11.97 -13.32
N LEU A 774 -9.85 -10.85 -12.60
CA LEU A 774 -9.07 -9.66 -12.98
C LEU A 774 -7.57 -9.83 -12.74
N GLY A 775 -7.13 -10.89 -12.05
CA GLY A 775 -5.71 -11.13 -11.73
C GLY A 775 -5.11 -10.14 -10.71
N THR A 776 -5.91 -9.21 -10.17
CA THR A 776 -5.50 -8.04 -9.39
C THR A 776 -5.45 -8.31 -7.89
N ARG A 777 -4.65 -9.29 -7.42
CA ARG A 777 -4.71 -9.69 -5.99
C ARG A 777 -4.26 -8.61 -5.00
N ARG A 778 -3.58 -7.55 -5.44
CA ARG A 778 -3.09 -6.47 -4.54
C ARG A 778 -3.16 -5.05 -5.06
N LEU A 779 -3.52 -4.82 -6.33
CA LEU A 779 -3.65 -3.46 -6.88
C LEU A 779 -4.61 -2.59 -6.06
N PHE A 780 -5.67 -3.20 -5.51
CA PHE A 780 -6.73 -2.53 -4.75
C PHE A 780 -6.56 -2.59 -3.23
N GLU A 781 -5.47 -3.15 -2.70
CA GLU A 781 -5.29 -3.43 -1.26
C GLU A 781 -5.46 -2.18 -0.39
N ASP A 782 -5.11 -1.02 -0.93
CA ASP A 782 -5.10 0.28 -0.24
C ASP A 782 -6.36 1.14 -0.42
N LEU A 783 -7.38 0.60 -1.09
CA LEU A 783 -8.68 1.28 -1.31
C LEU A 783 -9.70 0.95 -0.22
N SER A 784 -9.24 0.21 0.77
CA SER A 784 -9.97 -0.11 1.96
C SER A 784 -10.13 1.12 2.85
N GLY A 785 -11.38 1.51 3.12
CA GLY A 785 -11.80 2.53 4.09
C GLY A 785 -13.30 2.36 4.40
N PRO A 786 -13.81 2.95 5.50
CA PRO A 786 -15.14 2.66 6.01
C PRO A 786 -16.21 3.31 5.12
N THR A 787 -16.64 2.59 4.07
CA THR A 787 -17.93 2.67 3.37
C THR A 787 -17.93 1.61 2.26
N ALA A 788 -17.85 0.34 2.66
CA ALA A 788 -18.29 -0.78 1.84
C ALA A 788 -19.48 -1.45 2.55
N THR A 789 -20.51 -0.66 2.83
CA THR A 789 -21.83 -1.24 3.11
C THR A 789 -22.31 -1.87 1.81
N PRO A 790 -22.69 -3.16 1.82
CA PRO A 790 -23.25 -3.81 0.63
C PRO A 790 -24.56 -3.09 0.28
N HIS A 791 -24.54 -2.27 -0.77
CA HIS A 791 -25.75 -1.72 -1.34
C HIS A 791 -26.50 -2.87 -2.01
N THR A 792 -27.42 -3.50 -1.26
CA THR A 792 -28.40 -4.39 -1.85
C THR A 792 -29.32 -3.56 -2.75
N HIS A 793 -29.05 -3.56 -4.05
CA HIS A 793 -30.03 -3.21 -5.06
C HIS A 793 -31.20 -4.21 -4.96
N ARG A 794 -32.25 -3.85 -4.21
CA ARG A 794 -33.57 -4.47 -4.42
C ARG A 794 -34.21 -3.74 -5.59
N GLY A 795 -34.26 -4.44 -6.72
CA GLY A 795 -34.84 -3.94 -7.96
C GLY A 795 -36.31 -3.53 -7.82
N ARG A 796 -36.69 -2.61 -8.69
CA ARG A 796 -37.96 -2.61 -9.38
C ARG A 796 -37.71 -2.55 -10.88
#